data_AF-A0A933RRZ8-F1
#
_entry.id   AF-A0A933RRZ8-F1
#
_cell.length_a   1.000
_cell.length_b   1.000
_cell.length_c   1.000
_cell.angle_alpha   90.00
_cell.angle_beta   90.00
_cell.angle_gamma   90.00
#
_symmetry.space_group_name_H-M   'P 1'
#
loop_
_entity.id
_entity.type
_entity.pdbx_description
1 polymer ?
#
loop_
_entity_poly.entity_id
_entity_poly.type
_entity_poly.pdbx_seq_one_letter_code
_entity_poly.pdbx_strand_id
1 'polypeptide(L)'
;MRLRLVKGILWFFAGLAAVVTVFRFFKGLGAVTALTDTTPWGLWIGFDVLGGVALAAGGFVIAATVYIFHMEKYHAIVRPAVLTAFLGYAAVVGGLMFDIGIPWNIWRPMFFWQHHSALFEVAWCVMLYFTVLQLEFAPVVLERMKHPLLQTIYKIVKFSTLPLVILGIILSTLHQSSLGTLFLIMPYRVHPLWYSPILPILFYISAIGLGLSMVITESMVSTWLYKKHLEKDLLNGLGKTAAWVLGLYAFLKLGDLAVNNKLHYLFDGSWESNLFIFELLISAILPTIMFASPKIRQSTGGLATAAGLAVFGFVLNRIDVSGLSTIQATGSLYFPSWAEFAISIGIVSAAALAFFFFVENFFVYEEPCGEKAEKYDVPVADPVTGVRLSWSPLANARLYSLIFIVAVAFGFAMLPDYAVKGATPEKTPVNKARRVDGLQAKTENAALYSYAVFNPERGNNPENGEKIEMLLIDGDRKNKFVLFNHEGHQAKNGGKESCGICHHMNKPLDKASSCDECHRDMFVATDTFDHEFHRDKLKASGGCVKCHKDPAQSKNRLTTTPCKDCHKKMRAPNSFVKIAEKDQTGIAPGYMTAMHKLCVECHKQKQTEKPELAPHLARCGACHQGFEESMLTSLEPYPQEESGAL
;
A
#
# COMPACT_ATOMS: atom_id res chain seq x y z
N MET A 1 34.49 14.89 11.42
CA MET A 1 33.91 15.66 10.27
C MET A 1 32.89 14.87 9.42
N ARG A 2 33.26 13.75 8.75
CA ARG A 2 32.33 12.97 7.89
C ARG A 2 31.04 12.56 8.62
N LEU A 3 31.19 11.95 9.79
CA LEU A 3 30.07 11.48 10.61
C LEU A 3 29.14 12.63 11.05
N ARG A 4 29.73 13.79 11.39
CA ARG A 4 28.97 14.99 11.77
C ARG A 4 28.12 15.54 10.62
N LEU A 5 28.69 15.58 9.41
CA LEU A 5 27.96 15.99 8.20
C LEU A 5 26.80 15.04 7.91
N VAL A 6 27.07 13.72 7.92
CA VAL A 6 26.05 12.70 7.66
C VAL A 6 24.93 12.77 8.69
N LYS A 7 25.24 12.83 9.99
CA LYS A 7 24.23 13.00 11.04
C LYS A 7 23.40 14.29 10.84
N GLY A 8 24.02 15.38 10.42
CA GLY A 8 23.31 16.62 10.08
C GLY A 8 22.28 16.42 8.97
N ILE A 9 22.67 15.76 7.86
CA ILE A 9 21.77 15.44 6.74
C ILE A 9 20.61 14.54 7.21
N LEU A 10 20.89 13.52 8.03
CA LEU A 10 19.85 12.62 8.53
C LEU A 10 18.85 13.35 9.45
N TRP A 11 19.33 14.24 10.32
CA TRP A 11 18.46 15.09 11.15
C TRP A 11 17.61 16.06 10.33
N PHE A 12 18.11 16.53 9.20
CA PHE A 12 17.33 17.34 8.26
C PHE A 12 16.14 16.53 7.69
N PHE A 13 16.39 15.33 7.16
CA PHE A 13 15.30 14.49 6.65
C PHE A 13 14.33 14.02 7.73
N ALA A 14 14.83 13.74 8.94
CA ALA A 14 13.96 13.45 10.09
C ALA A 14 13.03 14.63 10.43
N GLY A 15 13.52 15.88 10.30
CA GLY A 15 12.70 17.08 10.48
C GLY A 15 11.63 17.25 9.41
N LEU A 16 11.95 16.99 8.15
CA LEU A 16 10.96 16.99 7.06
C LEU A 16 9.85 15.95 7.30
N ALA A 17 10.23 14.73 7.66
CA ALA A 17 9.29 13.65 7.95
C ALA A 17 8.40 13.95 9.16
N ALA A 18 8.91 14.64 10.18
CA ALA A 18 8.14 15.04 11.35
C ALA A 18 6.95 15.94 10.99
N VAL A 19 7.13 16.84 10.02
CA VAL A 19 6.02 17.69 9.53
C VAL A 19 4.97 16.85 8.84
N VAL A 20 5.37 16.04 7.86
CA VAL A 20 4.45 15.17 7.11
C VAL A 20 3.72 14.21 8.04
N THR A 21 4.38 13.74 9.10
CA THR A 21 3.79 12.89 10.14
C THR A 21 2.57 13.54 10.77
N VAL A 22 2.67 14.81 11.17
CA VAL A 22 1.53 15.52 11.76
C VAL A 22 0.36 15.54 10.77
N PHE A 23 0.58 15.93 9.52
CA PHE A 23 -0.51 15.97 8.54
C PHE A 23 -1.09 14.58 8.23
N ARG A 24 -0.25 13.55 8.15
CA ARG A 24 -0.69 12.17 7.90
C ARG A 24 -1.63 11.64 8.98
N PHE A 25 -1.31 11.87 10.26
CA PHE A 25 -2.10 11.35 11.38
C PHE A 25 -3.35 12.20 11.69
N PHE A 26 -3.33 13.51 11.39
CA PHE A 26 -4.48 14.40 11.62
C PHE A 26 -5.44 14.52 10.43
N LYS A 27 -4.96 14.38 9.18
CA LYS A 27 -5.74 14.61 7.96
C LYS A 27 -5.92 13.35 7.09
N GLY A 28 -5.22 12.25 7.40
CA GLY A 28 -5.32 10.98 6.69
C GLY A 28 -4.37 10.85 5.50
N LEU A 29 -4.48 9.73 4.78
CA LEU A 29 -3.59 9.37 3.66
C LEU A 29 -3.64 10.39 2.52
N GLY A 30 -4.84 10.73 2.04
CA GLY A 30 -5.02 11.60 0.88
C GLY A 30 -4.49 13.04 1.05
N ALA A 31 -4.11 13.45 2.26
CA ALA A 31 -3.48 14.74 2.50
C ALA A 31 -1.97 14.74 2.17
N VAL A 32 -1.32 13.57 2.20
CA VAL A 32 0.14 13.44 2.14
C VAL A 32 0.63 12.43 1.12
N THR A 33 -0.27 11.71 0.44
CA THR A 33 0.11 10.73 -0.59
C THR A 33 -0.53 11.06 -1.94
N ALA A 34 0.11 10.59 -3.01
CA ALA A 34 -0.44 10.58 -4.36
C ALA A 34 -1.19 9.26 -4.66
N LEU A 35 -1.50 8.46 -3.63
CA LEU A 35 -2.20 7.19 -3.78
C LEU A 35 -3.65 7.41 -4.22
N THR A 36 -4.18 6.45 -4.96
CA THR A 36 -5.56 6.46 -5.46
C THR A 36 -6.24 5.12 -5.15
N ASP A 37 -7.55 5.04 -5.29
CA ASP A 37 -8.27 3.78 -5.11
C ASP A 37 -7.85 2.70 -6.15
N THR A 38 -7.37 3.14 -7.31
CA THR A 38 -6.80 2.27 -8.35
C THR A 38 -5.32 1.96 -8.14
N THR A 39 -4.59 2.73 -7.34
CA THR A 39 -3.20 2.44 -6.97
C THR A 39 -3.02 2.68 -5.46
N PRO A 40 -3.54 1.77 -4.61
CA PRO A 40 -3.55 1.97 -3.16
C PRO A 40 -2.20 1.66 -2.53
N TRP A 41 -1.34 0.90 -3.22
CA TRP A 41 0.03 0.60 -2.82
C TRP A 41 0.99 1.32 -3.76
N GLY A 42 1.87 2.12 -3.18
CA GLY A 42 2.85 2.91 -3.91
C GLY A 42 4.22 2.81 -3.26
N LEU A 43 4.92 3.94 -3.16
CA LEU A 43 6.28 4.01 -2.63
C LEU A 43 6.40 3.38 -1.23
N TRP A 44 5.45 3.64 -0.33
CA TRP A 44 5.53 3.14 1.05
C TRP A 44 5.50 1.62 1.16
N ILE A 45 4.60 0.94 0.47
CA ILE A 45 4.61 -0.53 0.47
C ILE A 45 5.83 -1.07 -0.30
N GLY A 46 6.11 -0.53 -1.50
CA GLY A 46 7.20 -1.03 -2.34
C GLY A 46 8.58 -0.86 -1.72
N PHE A 47 8.88 0.35 -1.26
CA PHE A 47 10.18 0.69 -0.67
C PHE A 47 10.23 0.43 0.84
N ASP A 48 9.34 1.04 1.64
CA ASP A 48 9.48 0.98 3.12
C ASP A 48 9.18 -0.42 3.68
N VAL A 49 8.18 -1.12 3.12
CA VAL A 49 7.80 -2.45 3.61
C VAL A 49 8.57 -3.55 2.87
N LEU A 50 8.33 -3.73 1.56
CA LEU A 50 8.90 -4.86 0.82
C LEU A 50 10.42 -4.70 0.63
N GLY A 51 10.87 -3.51 0.24
CA GLY A 51 12.28 -3.17 0.15
C GLY A 51 12.96 -3.20 1.52
N GLY A 52 12.38 -2.52 2.52
CA GLY A 52 12.91 -2.44 3.88
C GLY A 52 13.08 -3.80 4.55
N VAL A 53 12.08 -4.68 4.46
CA VAL A 53 12.16 -6.06 4.99
C VAL A 53 13.26 -6.86 4.28
N ALA A 54 13.39 -6.70 2.96
CA ALA A 54 14.40 -7.42 2.18
C ALA A 54 15.83 -6.89 2.47
N LEU A 55 16.00 -5.59 2.71
CA LEU A 55 17.28 -5.00 3.14
C LEU A 55 17.71 -5.48 4.53
N ALA A 56 16.75 -5.73 5.42
CA ALA A 56 16.99 -6.26 6.76
C ALA A 56 17.38 -7.76 6.78
N ALA A 57 17.34 -8.45 5.63
CA ALA A 57 17.65 -9.88 5.53
C ALA A 57 19.09 -10.24 5.94
N GLY A 58 20.01 -9.29 5.94
CA GLY A 58 21.42 -9.51 6.31
C GLY A 58 21.59 -10.16 7.69
N GLY A 59 20.78 -9.77 8.68
CA GLY A 59 20.89 -10.27 10.05
C GLY A 59 20.73 -11.78 10.16
N PHE A 60 19.62 -12.32 9.63
CA PHE A 60 19.39 -13.77 9.71
C PHE A 60 20.35 -14.57 8.83
N VAL A 61 20.76 -14.03 7.67
CA VAL A 61 21.71 -14.72 6.78
C VAL A 61 23.06 -14.88 7.48
N ILE A 62 23.57 -13.82 8.11
CA ILE A 62 24.83 -13.87 8.85
C ILE A 62 24.68 -14.71 10.13
N ALA A 63 23.58 -14.59 10.87
CA ALA A 63 23.31 -15.41 12.04
C ALA A 63 23.25 -16.91 11.69
N ALA A 64 22.56 -17.29 10.61
CA ALA A 64 22.53 -18.67 10.11
C ALA A 64 23.94 -19.15 9.71
N THR A 65 24.71 -18.31 9.01
CA THR A 65 26.08 -18.61 8.58
C THR A 65 26.99 -18.92 9.78
N VAL A 66 26.88 -18.17 10.87
CA VAL A 66 27.74 -18.35 12.05
C VAL A 66 27.23 -19.46 12.96
N TYR A 67 25.94 -19.46 13.32
CA TYR A 67 25.40 -20.35 14.35
C TYR A 67 24.94 -21.71 13.84
N ILE A 68 24.51 -21.83 12.57
CA ILE A 68 24.09 -23.12 11.98
C ILE A 68 25.24 -23.73 11.17
N PHE A 69 25.84 -22.97 10.27
CA PHE A 69 26.93 -23.46 9.43
C PHE A 69 28.30 -23.42 10.11
N HIS A 70 28.36 -23.01 11.39
CA HIS A 70 29.58 -22.96 12.22
C HIS A 70 30.75 -22.20 11.58
N MET A 71 30.46 -21.17 10.78
CA MET A 71 31.50 -20.38 10.12
C MET A 71 31.99 -19.24 11.02
N GLU A 72 32.79 -19.56 12.03
CA GLU A 72 33.24 -18.63 13.09
C GLU A 72 33.94 -17.37 12.57
N LYS A 73 34.55 -17.43 11.37
CA LYS A 73 35.21 -16.26 10.75
C LYS A 73 34.27 -15.05 10.58
N TYR A 74 32.96 -15.25 10.48
CA TYR A 74 31.98 -14.16 10.33
C TYR A 74 31.43 -13.66 11.67
N HIS A 75 31.91 -14.15 12.81
CA HIS A 75 31.40 -13.77 14.13
C HIS A 75 31.51 -12.25 14.38
N ALA A 76 32.57 -11.62 13.87
CA ALA A 76 32.82 -10.18 14.01
C ALA A 76 31.71 -9.29 13.40
N ILE A 77 30.96 -9.80 12.41
CA ILE A 77 29.91 -9.05 11.70
C ILE A 77 28.48 -9.45 12.10
N VAL A 78 28.31 -10.42 13.02
CA VAL A 78 26.97 -10.86 13.47
C VAL A 78 26.24 -9.75 14.19
N ARG A 79 26.86 -9.16 15.22
CA ARG A 79 26.25 -8.09 16.03
C ARG A 79 25.78 -6.88 15.21
N PRO A 80 26.60 -6.29 14.30
CA PRO A 80 26.13 -5.19 13.46
C PRO A 80 25.03 -5.65 12.48
N ALA A 81 25.13 -6.84 11.88
CA ALA A 81 24.08 -7.35 10.99
C ALA A 81 22.74 -7.56 11.70
N VAL A 82 22.75 -8.08 12.93
CA VAL A 82 21.54 -8.24 13.77
C VAL A 82 20.98 -6.88 14.17
N LEU A 83 21.82 -5.90 14.50
CA LEU A 83 21.37 -4.53 14.77
C LEU A 83 20.70 -3.90 13.54
N THR A 84 21.29 -4.05 12.36
CA THR A 84 20.72 -3.56 11.10
C THR A 84 19.38 -4.24 10.81
N ALA A 85 19.27 -5.54 11.03
CA ALA A 85 18.00 -6.25 10.91
C ALA A 85 16.96 -5.72 11.91
N PHE A 86 17.31 -5.60 13.20
CA PHE A 86 16.43 -5.06 14.23
C PHE A 86 15.90 -3.66 13.87
N LEU A 87 16.80 -2.74 13.49
CA LEU A 87 16.42 -1.37 13.11
C LEU A 87 15.66 -1.32 11.78
N GLY A 88 16.00 -2.18 10.83
CA GLY A 88 15.25 -2.33 9.58
C GLY A 88 13.80 -2.76 9.82
N TYR A 89 13.57 -3.72 10.72
CA TYR A 89 12.22 -4.11 11.11
C TYR A 89 11.49 -3.03 11.91
N ALA A 90 12.19 -2.33 12.80
CA ALA A 90 11.61 -1.19 13.49
C ALA A 90 11.17 -0.10 12.50
N ALA A 91 11.97 0.15 11.46
CA ALA A 91 11.65 1.07 10.37
C ALA A 91 10.42 0.59 9.58
N VAL A 92 10.33 -0.70 9.23
CA VAL A 92 9.16 -1.29 8.55
C VAL A 92 7.90 -1.13 9.39
N VAL A 93 7.96 -1.45 10.69
CA VAL A 93 6.82 -1.29 11.61
C VAL A 93 6.42 0.18 11.69
N GLY A 94 7.39 1.09 11.78
CA GLY A 94 7.16 2.53 11.70
C GLY A 94 6.45 2.92 10.40
N GLY A 95 6.99 2.50 9.25
CA GLY A 95 6.40 2.74 7.92
C GLY A 95 4.98 2.23 7.78
N LEU A 96 4.69 1.02 8.29
CA LEU A 96 3.34 0.46 8.30
C LEU A 96 2.35 1.32 9.10
N MET A 97 2.80 2.01 10.17
CA MET A 97 1.93 2.95 10.89
C MET A 97 1.56 4.18 10.03
N PHE A 98 2.38 4.55 9.04
CA PHE A 98 2.05 5.60 8.07
C PHE A 98 1.22 5.06 6.90
N ASP A 99 1.43 3.82 6.50
CA ASP A 99 0.69 3.23 5.37
C ASP A 99 -0.75 2.88 5.75
N ILE A 100 -0.98 2.28 6.92
CA ILE A 100 -2.30 1.81 7.33
C ILE A 100 -3.25 2.98 7.61
N GLY A 101 -4.45 2.96 6.99
CA GLY A 101 -5.44 4.02 7.15
C GLY A 101 -5.90 4.25 8.60
N ILE A 102 -5.96 3.19 9.42
CA ILE A 102 -6.33 3.24 10.85
C ILE A 102 -5.22 2.59 11.70
N PRO A 103 -4.10 3.30 11.94
CA PRO A 103 -2.88 2.67 12.45
C PRO A 103 -2.99 2.19 13.91
N TRP A 104 -3.83 2.81 14.74
CA TRP A 104 -4.08 2.34 16.12
C TRP A 104 -4.79 0.98 16.19
N ASN A 105 -5.26 0.42 15.07
CA ASN A 105 -5.81 -0.93 14.98
C ASN A 105 -4.79 -2.00 14.57
N ILE A 106 -3.51 -1.66 14.44
CA ILE A 106 -2.45 -2.59 14.00
C ILE A 106 -2.31 -3.83 14.90
N TRP A 107 -2.77 -3.75 16.16
CA TRP A 107 -2.74 -4.86 17.12
C TRP A 107 -3.79 -5.94 16.87
N ARG A 108 -4.85 -5.65 16.11
CA ARG A 108 -6.01 -6.56 15.94
C ARG A 108 -5.66 -7.96 15.40
N PRO A 109 -4.73 -8.13 14.42
CA PRO A 109 -4.36 -9.45 13.93
C PRO A 109 -3.83 -10.40 15.01
N MET A 110 -3.35 -9.88 16.16
CA MET A 110 -2.93 -10.73 17.29
C MET A 110 -4.08 -11.53 17.91
N PHE A 111 -5.32 -11.03 17.83
CA PHE A 111 -6.47 -11.66 18.47
C PHE A 111 -7.58 -12.06 17.49
N PHE A 112 -7.67 -11.39 16.33
CA PHE A 112 -8.71 -11.63 15.31
C PHE A 112 -8.09 -12.26 14.06
N TRP A 113 -8.05 -13.59 14.04
CA TRP A 113 -7.31 -14.35 13.05
C TRP A 113 -8.11 -14.57 11.77
N GLN A 114 -7.47 -14.34 10.61
CA GLN A 114 -8.02 -14.62 9.29
C GLN A 114 -7.05 -15.53 8.52
N HIS A 115 -7.21 -16.84 8.71
CA HIS A 115 -6.30 -17.86 8.15
C HIS A 115 -6.27 -17.93 6.63
N HIS A 116 -7.24 -17.33 5.92
CA HIS A 116 -7.28 -17.31 4.46
C HIS A 116 -6.57 -16.09 3.86
N SER A 117 -5.97 -15.21 4.68
CA SER A 117 -5.29 -14.01 4.22
C SER A 117 -3.77 -14.17 4.35
N ALA A 118 -3.06 -14.04 3.23
CA ALA A 118 -1.59 -13.96 3.25
C ALA A 118 -1.08 -12.79 4.11
N LEU A 119 -1.84 -11.68 4.19
CA LEU A 119 -1.48 -10.54 5.03
C LEU A 119 -1.56 -10.85 6.54
N PHE A 120 -2.43 -11.79 6.94
CA PHE A 120 -2.48 -12.26 8.33
C PHE A 120 -1.20 -13.01 8.71
N GLU A 121 -0.74 -13.90 7.82
CA GLU A 121 0.51 -14.62 8.00
C GLU A 121 1.71 -13.67 8.08
N VAL A 122 1.81 -12.73 7.12
CA VAL A 122 2.86 -11.70 7.10
C VAL A 122 2.86 -10.90 8.39
N ALA A 123 1.69 -10.43 8.86
CA ALA A 123 1.59 -9.66 10.10
C ALA A 123 2.12 -10.44 11.31
N TRP A 124 1.72 -11.71 11.46
CA TRP A 124 2.19 -12.56 12.56
C TRP A 124 3.69 -12.83 12.50
N CYS A 125 4.20 -13.21 11.33
CA CYS A 125 5.62 -13.51 11.20
C CYS A 125 6.47 -12.27 11.44
N VAL A 126 6.07 -11.08 10.95
CA VAL A 126 6.79 -9.83 11.21
C VAL A 126 6.75 -9.46 12.70
N MET A 127 5.61 -9.58 13.38
CA MET A 127 5.49 -9.29 14.82
C MET A 127 6.36 -10.23 15.68
N LEU A 128 6.29 -11.54 15.41
CA LEU A 128 7.09 -12.53 16.14
C LEU A 128 8.58 -12.35 15.85
N TYR A 129 8.95 -12.15 14.59
CA TYR A 129 10.35 -11.98 14.22
C TYR A 129 10.94 -10.68 14.76
N PHE A 130 10.19 -9.58 14.75
CA PHE A 130 10.61 -8.33 15.40
C PHE A 130 10.83 -8.52 16.91
N THR A 131 10.02 -9.37 17.56
CA THR A 131 10.23 -9.74 18.97
C THR A 131 11.51 -10.57 19.14
N VAL A 132 11.76 -11.53 18.27
CA VAL A 132 13.00 -12.34 18.28
C VAL A 132 14.23 -11.45 18.10
N LEU A 133 14.23 -10.52 17.15
CA LEU A 133 15.33 -9.57 16.92
C LEU A 133 15.62 -8.69 18.15
N GLN A 134 14.58 -8.22 18.84
CA GLN A 134 14.74 -7.49 20.11
C GLN A 134 15.44 -8.35 21.17
N LEU A 135 15.02 -9.61 21.31
CA LEU A 135 15.63 -10.53 22.27
C LEU A 135 17.06 -10.92 21.87
N GLU A 136 17.34 -11.08 20.58
CA GLU A 136 18.68 -11.39 20.07
C GLU A 136 19.65 -10.22 20.27
N PHE A 137 19.18 -8.98 20.11
CA PHE A 137 19.99 -7.78 20.33
C PHE A 137 20.09 -7.36 21.82
N ALA A 138 19.13 -7.74 22.66
CA ALA A 138 19.09 -7.36 24.07
C ALA A 138 20.39 -7.59 24.87
N PRO A 139 21.17 -8.69 24.68
CA PRO A 139 22.43 -8.89 25.38
C PRO A 139 23.45 -7.75 25.19
N VAL A 140 23.49 -7.13 24.00
CA VAL A 140 24.38 -6.00 23.67
C VAL A 140 24.06 -4.76 24.51
N VAL A 141 22.78 -4.56 24.85
CA VAL A 141 22.35 -3.46 25.72
C VAL A 141 22.55 -3.81 27.19
N LEU A 142 22.18 -5.03 27.59
CA LEU A 142 22.18 -5.47 28.97
C LEU A 142 23.59 -5.70 29.53
N GLU A 143 24.59 -6.04 28.71
CA GLU A 143 25.96 -6.28 29.17
C GLU A 143 26.59 -5.04 29.84
N ARG A 144 26.14 -3.83 29.49
CA ARG A 144 26.60 -2.57 30.10
C ARG A 144 25.88 -2.24 31.41
N MET A 145 24.74 -2.87 31.70
CA MET A 145 23.88 -2.52 32.84
C MET A 145 24.28 -3.28 34.11
N LYS A 146 24.55 -2.57 35.21
CA LYS A 146 25.05 -3.19 36.47
C LYS A 146 23.96 -3.73 37.42
N HIS A 147 22.68 -3.57 37.08
CA HIS A 147 21.58 -3.91 37.98
C HIS A 147 21.37 -5.44 38.12
N PRO A 148 21.16 -6.00 39.32
CA PRO A 148 21.06 -7.45 39.53
C PRO A 148 19.96 -8.14 38.71
N LEU A 149 18.76 -7.55 38.64
CA LEU A 149 17.65 -8.09 37.83
C LEU A 149 18.01 -8.15 36.34
N LEU A 150 18.68 -7.12 35.83
CA LEU A 150 19.04 -7.02 34.41
C LEU A 150 20.16 -8.00 34.05
N GLN A 151 21.06 -8.29 34.99
CA GLN A 151 22.07 -9.32 34.84
C GLN A 151 21.47 -10.74 34.84
N THR A 152 20.41 -10.98 35.62
CA THR A 152 19.64 -12.22 35.52
C THR A 152 18.98 -12.36 34.15
N ILE A 153 18.34 -11.30 33.65
CA ILE A 153 17.74 -11.28 32.32
C ILE A 153 18.80 -11.51 31.24
N TYR A 154 19.97 -10.86 31.33
CA TYR A 154 21.09 -11.07 30.41
C TYR A 154 21.51 -12.54 30.34
N LYS A 155 21.64 -13.22 31.50
CA LYS A 155 21.99 -14.65 31.54
C LYS A 155 20.93 -15.52 30.87
N ILE A 156 19.64 -15.25 31.13
CA ILE A 156 18.52 -15.99 30.54
C ILE A 156 18.52 -15.82 29.02
N VAL A 157 18.56 -14.57 28.54
CA VAL A 157 18.52 -14.28 27.10
C VAL A 157 19.75 -14.85 26.39
N LYS A 158 20.95 -14.73 26.99
CA LYS A 158 22.18 -15.30 26.44
C LYS A 158 22.10 -16.83 26.32
N PHE A 159 21.54 -17.51 27.33
CA PHE A 159 21.30 -18.95 27.27
C PHE A 159 20.30 -19.30 26.14
N SER A 160 19.28 -18.48 25.94
CA SER A 160 18.27 -18.66 24.90
C SER A 160 18.70 -18.21 23.50
N THR A 161 19.94 -17.74 23.28
CA THR A 161 20.39 -17.21 21.98
C THR A 161 20.21 -18.22 20.85
N LEU A 162 20.65 -19.48 21.03
CA LEU A 162 20.56 -20.48 19.97
C LEU A 162 19.11 -20.82 19.58
N PRO A 163 18.19 -21.11 20.54
CA PRO A 163 16.76 -21.22 20.22
C PRO A 163 16.18 -20.00 19.52
N LEU A 164 16.54 -18.79 19.95
CA LEU A 164 16.06 -17.54 19.34
C LEU A 164 16.56 -17.39 17.91
N VAL A 165 17.83 -17.70 17.62
CA VAL A 165 18.38 -17.66 16.26
C VAL A 165 17.67 -18.67 15.36
N ILE A 166 17.43 -19.90 15.83
CA ILE A 166 16.70 -20.92 15.05
C ILE A 166 15.28 -20.44 14.76
N LEU A 167 14.57 -19.94 15.76
CA LEU A 167 13.23 -19.37 15.60
C LEU A 167 13.25 -18.18 14.63
N GLY A 168 14.25 -17.32 14.74
CA GLY A 168 14.46 -16.17 13.86
C GLY A 168 14.65 -16.58 12.41
N ILE A 169 15.41 -17.64 12.14
CA ILE A 169 15.64 -18.15 10.78
C ILE A 169 14.36 -18.78 10.20
N ILE A 170 13.63 -19.55 11.00
CA ILE A 170 12.35 -20.14 10.59
C ILE A 170 11.34 -19.03 10.25
N LEU A 171 11.13 -18.09 11.16
CA LEU A 171 10.22 -16.96 10.95
C LEU A 171 10.68 -16.11 9.77
N SER A 172 11.99 -15.89 9.61
CA SER A 172 12.55 -15.12 8.50
C SER A 172 12.26 -15.76 7.15
N THR A 173 12.43 -17.07 7.06
CA THR A 173 12.13 -17.85 5.85
C THR A 173 10.65 -17.73 5.49
N LEU A 174 9.76 -17.88 6.49
CA LEU A 174 8.32 -17.76 6.30
C LEU A 174 7.95 -16.39 5.76
N HIS A 175 8.24 -15.30 6.48
CA HIS A 175 7.73 -13.99 6.03
C HIS A 175 8.32 -13.54 4.69
N GLN A 176 9.62 -13.80 4.40
CA GLN A 176 10.21 -13.42 3.11
C GLN A 176 9.49 -14.11 1.95
N SER A 177 9.12 -15.38 2.12
CA SER A 177 8.32 -16.11 1.13
C SER A 177 6.87 -15.61 1.06
N SER A 178 6.23 -15.35 2.21
CA SER A 178 4.82 -14.95 2.27
C SER A 178 4.58 -13.54 1.76
N LEU A 179 5.59 -12.65 1.77
CA LEU A 179 5.56 -11.40 1.01
C LEU A 179 5.40 -11.61 -0.49
N GLY A 180 6.01 -12.66 -1.05
CA GLY A 180 5.79 -13.07 -2.45
C GLY A 180 4.37 -13.61 -2.68
N THR A 181 3.82 -14.34 -1.70
CA THR A 181 2.45 -14.88 -1.75
C THR A 181 1.38 -13.79 -1.86
N LEU A 182 1.63 -12.58 -1.32
CA LEU A 182 0.70 -11.44 -1.42
C LEU A 182 0.29 -11.13 -2.86
N PHE A 183 1.18 -11.36 -3.83
CA PHE A 183 0.94 -11.04 -5.24
C PHE A 183 0.28 -12.18 -6.02
N LEU A 184 0.18 -13.39 -5.45
CA LEU A 184 -0.50 -14.52 -6.09
C LEU A 184 -2.01 -14.29 -6.24
N ILE A 185 -2.59 -13.40 -5.42
CA ILE A 185 -4.01 -13.01 -5.53
C ILE A 185 -4.27 -11.97 -6.64
N MET A 186 -3.22 -11.46 -7.31
CA MET A 186 -3.30 -10.39 -8.31
C MET A 186 -2.84 -10.81 -9.71
N PRO A 187 -3.23 -11.97 -10.26
CA PRO A 187 -2.71 -12.49 -11.52
C PRO A 187 -2.98 -11.60 -12.74
N TYR A 188 -4.10 -10.87 -12.73
CA TYR A 188 -4.52 -9.98 -13.81
C TYR A 188 -4.13 -8.52 -13.60
N ARG A 189 -3.50 -8.20 -12.46
CA ARG A 189 -3.11 -6.84 -12.13
C ARG A 189 -1.60 -6.65 -12.13
N VAL A 190 -0.83 -7.68 -11.80
CA VAL A 190 0.63 -7.65 -11.93
C VAL A 190 0.99 -8.10 -13.35
N HIS A 191 1.80 -7.30 -14.05
CA HIS A 191 2.23 -7.61 -15.41
C HIS A 191 2.89 -9.00 -15.52
N PRO A 192 2.64 -9.79 -16.59
CA PRO A 192 3.09 -11.17 -16.72
C PRO A 192 4.59 -11.42 -16.52
N LEU A 193 5.44 -10.43 -16.84
CA LEU A 193 6.89 -10.50 -16.62
C LEU A 193 7.26 -10.61 -15.13
N TRP A 194 6.53 -9.94 -14.24
CA TRP A 194 6.77 -10.01 -12.79
C TRP A 194 5.98 -11.15 -12.15
N TYR A 195 4.78 -11.44 -12.63
CA TYR A 195 3.89 -12.46 -12.06
C TYR A 195 4.36 -13.91 -12.32
N SER A 196 4.42 -14.71 -11.25
CA SER A 196 4.69 -16.15 -11.31
C SER A 196 4.14 -16.90 -10.10
N PRO A 197 3.64 -18.16 -10.24
CA PRO A 197 3.29 -19.01 -9.11
C PRO A 197 4.45 -19.26 -8.13
N ILE A 198 5.70 -19.18 -8.58
CA ILE A 198 6.90 -19.38 -7.73
C ILE A 198 7.42 -18.09 -7.09
N LEU A 199 6.65 -16.99 -7.12
CA LEU A 199 7.00 -15.72 -6.46
C LEU A 199 7.47 -15.86 -5.01
N PRO A 200 6.86 -16.72 -4.15
CA PRO A 200 7.35 -16.93 -2.78
C PRO A 200 8.82 -17.40 -2.73
N ILE A 201 9.21 -18.28 -3.65
CA ILE A 201 10.58 -18.80 -3.75
C ILE A 201 11.52 -17.71 -4.26
N LEU A 202 11.09 -16.96 -5.29
CA LEU A 202 11.87 -15.87 -5.86
C LEU A 202 12.13 -14.74 -4.84
N PHE A 203 11.12 -14.40 -4.03
CA PHE A 203 11.24 -13.39 -2.97
C PHE A 203 12.22 -13.84 -1.89
N TYR A 204 12.17 -15.11 -1.48
CA TYR A 204 13.10 -15.66 -0.50
C TYR A 204 14.55 -15.67 -1.01
N ILE A 205 14.81 -16.19 -2.22
CA ILE A 205 16.17 -16.25 -2.78
C ILE A 205 16.74 -14.85 -3.00
N SER A 206 15.94 -13.92 -3.53
CA SER A 206 16.36 -12.53 -3.70
C SER A 206 16.65 -11.84 -2.36
N ALA A 207 15.89 -12.12 -1.31
CA ALA A 207 16.16 -11.58 0.02
C ALA A 207 17.52 -12.05 0.59
N ILE A 208 17.94 -13.30 0.35
CA ILE A 208 19.27 -13.77 0.76
C ILE A 208 20.37 -13.01 -0.01
N GLY A 209 20.23 -12.89 -1.33
CA GLY A 209 21.22 -12.19 -2.17
C GLY A 209 21.32 -10.70 -1.83
N LEU A 210 20.18 -10.05 -1.61
CA LEU A 210 20.10 -8.67 -1.15
C LEU A 210 20.69 -8.52 0.26
N GLY A 211 20.38 -9.41 1.21
CA GLY A 211 20.91 -9.38 2.56
C GLY A 211 22.44 -9.45 2.60
N LEU A 212 23.04 -10.34 1.81
CA LEU A 212 24.51 -10.41 1.66
C LEU A 212 25.08 -9.11 1.09
N SER A 213 24.46 -8.56 0.04
CA SER A 213 24.89 -7.31 -0.59
C SER A 213 24.74 -6.10 0.35
N MET A 214 23.70 -6.10 1.18
CA MET A 214 23.45 -5.06 2.16
C MET A 214 24.48 -5.09 3.29
N VAL A 215 24.86 -6.27 3.80
CA VAL A 215 25.92 -6.41 4.81
C VAL A 215 27.28 -5.94 4.27
N ILE A 216 27.59 -6.23 3.00
CA ILE A 216 28.79 -5.70 2.34
C ILE A 216 28.72 -4.17 2.30
N THR A 217 27.60 -3.61 1.86
CA THR A 217 27.39 -2.16 1.76
C THR A 217 27.52 -1.48 3.14
N GLU A 218 26.86 -2.02 4.16
CA GLU A 218 26.91 -1.52 5.54
C GLU A 218 28.33 -1.54 6.09
N SER A 219 29.05 -2.64 5.89
CA SER A 219 30.43 -2.78 6.36
C SER A 219 31.34 -1.74 5.70
N MET A 220 31.17 -1.49 4.41
CA MET A 220 31.96 -0.50 3.66
C MET A 220 31.63 0.94 4.07
N VAL A 221 30.34 1.27 4.22
CA VAL A 221 29.91 2.61 4.67
C VAL A 221 30.37 2.86 6.10
N SER A 222 30.20 1.91 7.01
CA SER A 222 30.65 2.00 8.41
C SER A 222 32.16 2.19 8.50
N THR A 223 32.93 1.41 7.73
CA THR A 223 34.39 1.55 7.65
C THR A 223 34.80 2.94 7.15
N TRP A 224 34.11 3.46 6.12
CA TRP A 224 34.39 4.78 5.55
C TRP A 224 34.06 5.93 6.51
N LEU A 225 32.96 5.80 7.28
CA LEU A 225 32.52 6.79 8.26
C LEU A 225 33.41 6.82 9.50
N TYR A 226 33.70 5.65 10.06
CA TYR A 226 34.48 5.50 11.30
C TYR A 226 35.99 5.36 11.06
N LYS A 227 36.45 5.46 9.81
CA LYS A 227 37.87 5.36 9.40
C LYS A 227 38.56 4.07 9.91
N LYS A 228 37.84 2.95 9.91
CA LYS A 228 38.38 1.64 10.32
C LYS A 228 39.08 0.93 9.16
N HIS A 229 39.76 -0.18 9.45
CA HIS A 229 40.26 -1.09 8.42
C HIS A 229 39.11 -1.98 7.91
N LEU A 230 39.00 -2.14 6.58
CA LEU A 230 37.99 -3.00 5.96
C LEU A 230 38.44 -4.47 6.05
N GLU A 231 37.63 -5.36 6.62
CA GLU A 231 37.91 -6.80 6.64
C GLU A 231 37.61 -7.44 5.27
N LYS A 232 38.46 -7.13 4.29
CA LYS A 232 38.28 -7.49 2.88
C LYS A 232 38.08 -8.99 2.65
N ASP A 233 38.72 -9.84 3.47
CA ASP A 233 38.62 -11.30 3.31
C ASP A 233 37.23 -11.82 3.66
N LEU A 234 36.57 -11.24 4.67
CA LEU A 234 35.18 -11.58 5.00
C LEU A 234 34.25 -11.13 3.88
N LEU A 235 34.39 -9.87 3.43
CA LEU A 235 33.51 -9.32 2.40
C LEU A 235 33.66 -10.00 1.04
N ASN A 236 34.87 -10.44 0.69
CA ASN A 236 35.12 -11.24 -0.51
C ASN A 236 34.42 -12.60 -0.43
N GLY A 237 34.46 -13.23 0.75
CA GLY A 237 33.71 -14.46 1.03
C GLY A 237 32.20 -14.28 0.83
N LEU A 238 31.63 -13.21 1.39
CA LEU A 238 30.21 -12.88 1.23
C LEU A 238 29.85 -12.59 -0.24
N GLY A 239 30.69 -11.83 -0.94
CA GLY A 239 30.50 -11.53 -2.37
C GLY A 239 30.50 -12.79 -3.23
N LYS A 240 31.37 -13.76 -2.96
CA LYS A 240 31.37 -15.05 -3.67
C LYS A 240 30.06 -15.81 -3.46
N THR A 241 29.52 -15.82 -2.24
CA THR A 241 28.22 -16.44 -1.95
C THR A 241 27.08 -15.68 -2.63
N ALA A 242 27.11 -14.34 -2.60
CA ALA A 242 26.13 -13.50 -3.27
C ALA A 242 26.08 -13.79 -4.79
N ALA A 243 27.23 -13.99 -5.46
CA ALA A 243 27.27 -14.37 -6.88
C ALA A 243 26.44 -15.63 -7.18
N TRP A 244 26.57 -16.67 -6.34
CA TRP A 244 25.82 -17.91 -6.54
C TRP A 244 24.32 -17.72 -6.32
N VAL A 245 23.93 -17.01 -5.26
CA VAL A 245 22.51 -16.78 -4.91
C VAL A 245 21.83 -15.90 -5.96
N LEU A 246 22.48 -14.82 -6.40
CA LEU A 246 21.96 -13.93 -7.42
C LEU A 246 21.90 -14.60 -8.79
N GLY A 247 22.88 -15.43 -9.13
CA GLY A 247 22.86 -16.26 -10.32
C GLY A 247 21.71 -17.27 -10.32
N LEU A 248 21.45 -17.92 -9.18
CA LEU A 248 20.30 -18.81 -9.00
C LEU A 248 18.98 -18.07 -9.16
N TYR A 249 18.84 -16.88 -8.59
CA TYR A 249 17.65 -16.05 -8.78
C TYR A 249 17.41 -15.72 -10.26
N ALA A 250 18.43 -15.22 -10.96
CA ALA A 250 18.33 -14.89 -12.38
C ALA A 250 17.97 -16.11 -13.24
N PHE A 251 18.60 -17.26 -12.96
CA PHE A 251 18.31 -18.52 -13.63
C PHE A 251 16.87 -18.97 -13.42
N LEU A 252 16.38 -18.97 -12.17
CA LEU A 252 15.00 -19.35 -11.86
C LEU A 252 14.00 -18.38 -12.48
N LYS A 253 14.28 -17.08 -12.47
CA LYS A 253 13.38 -16.08 -13.04
C LYS A 253 13.26 -16.20 -14.56
N LEU A 254 14.38 -16.33 -15.26
CA LEU A 254 14.39 -16.52 -16.72
C LEU A 254 13.84 -17.90 -17.13
N GLY A 255 14.17 -18.94 -16.37
CA GLY A 255 13.64 -20.29 -16.58
C GLY A 255 12.11 -20.35 -16.40
N ASP A 256 11.58 -19.67 -15.40
CA ASP A 256 10.13 -19.55 -15.18
C ASP A 256 9.42 -18.83 -16.34
N LEU A 257 10.01 -17.74 -16.86
CA LEU A 257 9.46 -17.07 -18.05
C LEU A 257 9.48 -17.98 -19.28
N ALA A 258 10.51 -18.80 -19.45
CA ALA A 258 10.62 -19.76 -20.55
C ALA A 258 9.56 -20.86 -20.46
N VAL A 259 9.42 -21.50 -19.29
CA VAL A 259 8.47 -22.60 -19.07
C VAL A 259 7.02 -22.14 -19.22
N ASN A 260 6.70 -20.91 -18.81
CA ASN A 260 5.35 -20.36 -18.93
C ASN A 260 5.07 -19.65 -20.27
N ASN A 261 5.95 -19.79 -21.29
CA ASN A 261 5.83 -19.13 -22.60
C ASN A 261 5.71 -17.60 -22.54
N LYS A 262 6.31 -16.95 -21.54
CA LYS A 262 6.25 -15.50 -21.32
C LYS A 262 7.47 -14.73 -21.85
N LEU A 263 8.46 -15.42 -22.42
CA LEU A 263 9.68 -14.78 -22.94
C LEU A 263 9.42 -13.75 -24.03
N HIS A 264 8.36 -13.91 -24.82
CA HIS A 264 8.01 -12.97 -25.89
C HIS A 264 7.74 -11.55 -25.37
N TYR A 265 7.22 -11.40 -24.14
CA TYR A 265 7.01 -10.09 -23.52
C TYR A 265 8.31 -9.30 -23.31
N LEU A 266 9.48 -9.96 -23.26
CA LEU A 266 10.78 -9.29 -23.17
C LEU A 266 11.16 -8.55 -24.47
N PHE A 267 10.52 -8.86 -25.60
CA PHE A 267 10.88 -8.32 -26.91
C PHE A 267 9.81 -7.38 -27.48
N ASP A 268 8.75 -7.11 -26.71
CA ASP A 268 7.66 -6.21 -27.09
C ASP A 268 8.09 -4.73 -27.17
N GLY A 269 9.19 -4.37 -26.49
CA GLY A 269 9.71 -2.99 -26.50
C GLY A 269 8.86 -1.98 -25.73
N SER A 270 7.82 -2.45 -25.03
CA SER A 270 7.01 -1.67 -24.11
C SER A 270 7.85 -1.09 -22.95
N TRP A 271 7.33 -0.07 -22.28
CA TRP A 271 8.05 0.54 -21.16
C TRP A 271 8.24 -0.45 -20.00
N GLU A 272 7.25 -1.34 -19.77
CA GLU A 272 7.31 -2.43 -18.81
C GLU A 272 8.43 -3.42 -19.18
N SER A 273 8.50 -3.80 -20.45
CA SER A 273 9.51 -4.73 -20.96
C SER A 273 10.93 -4.19 -20.74
N ASN A 274 11.14 -2.93 -21.10
CA ASN A 274 12.42 -2.23 -20.91
C ASN A 274 12.78 -2.08 -19.42
N LEU A 275 11.80 -1.75 -18.57
CA LEU A 275 12.00 -1.65 -17.12
C LEU A 275 12.40 -2.99 -16.52
N PHE A 276 11.69 -4.07 -16.87
CA PHE A 276 12.00 -5.43 -16.39
C PHE A 276 13.42 -5.86 -16.78
N ILE A 277 13.83 -5.62 -18.03
CA ILE A 277 15.18 -5.95 -18.49
C ILE A 277 16.22 -5.13 -17.72
N PHE A 278 16.00 -3.82 -17.59
CA PHE A 278 16.88 -2.96 -16.84
C PHE A 278 17.01 -3.43 -15.39
N GLU A 279 15.90 -3.66 -14.71
CA GLU A 279 15.80 -4.13 -13.34
C GLU A 279 16.52 -5.48 -13.14
N LEU A 280 16.30 -6.46 -14.00
CA LEU A 280 16.95 -7.78 -13.92
C LEU A 280 18.46 -7.69 -14.17
N LEU A 281 18.89 -6.81 -15.07
CA LEU A 281 20.31 -6.57 -15.35
C LEU A 281 21.02 -5.99 -14.12
N ILE A 282 20.47 -4.96 -13.50
CA ILE A 282 21.11 -4.28 -12.36
C ILE A 282 20.97 -5.06 -11.06
N SER A 283 19.87 -5.79 -10.84
CA SER A 283 19.59 -6.50 -9.59
C SER A 283 20.39 -7.79 -9.48
N ALA A 284 20.43 -8.58 -10.56
CA ALA A 284 20.94 -9.94 -10.50
C ALA A 284 22.08 -10.20 -11.50
N ILE A 285 21.92 -9.88 -12.78
CA ILE A 285 22.88 -10.32 -13.82
C ILE A 285 24.24 -9.64 -13.67
N LEU A 286 24.28 -8.30 -13.68
CA LEU A 286 25.53 -7.55 -13.56
C LEU A 286 26.21 -7.80 -12.19
N PRO A 287 25.51 -7.72 -11.04
CA PRO A 287 26.12 -8.05 -9.76
C PRO A 287 26.66 -9.49 -9.71
N THR A 288 25.98 -10.47 -10.31
CA THR A 288 26.48 -11.85 -10.38
C THR A 288 27.81 -11.93 -11.12
N ILE A 289 27.91 -11.31 -12.30
CA ILE A 289 29.14 -11.31 -13.10
C ILE A 289 30.27 -10.58 -12.36
N MET A 290 29.95 -9.43 -11.75
CA MET A 290 30.91 -8.63 -10.99
C MET A 290 31.41 -9.38 -9.76
N PHE A 291 30.50 -9.95 -8.96
CA PHE A 291 30.85 -10.75 -7.81
C PHE A 291 31.50 -12.07 -8.18
N ALA A 292 31.30 -12.65 -9.37
CA ALA A 292 32.00 -13.86 -9.79
C ALA A 292 33.49 -13.60 -10.08
N SER A 293 33.85 -12.40 -10.53
CA SER A 293 35.23 -12.00 -10.86
C SER A 293 36.09 -11.76 -9.60
N PRO A 294 37.18 -12.53 -9.38
CA PRO A 294 38.08 -12.31 -8.26
C PRO A 294 38.73 -10.93 -8.26
N LYS A 295 39.03 -10.39 -9.45
CA LYS A 295 39.64 -9.06 -9.62
C LYS A 295 38.72 -7.95 -9.09
N ILE A 296 37.42 -8.07 -9.33
CA ILE A 296 36.43 -7.08 -8.87
C ILE A 296 36.21 -7.23 -7.37
N ARG A 297 36.08 -8.46 -6.85
CA ARG A 297 35.90 -8.70 -5.40
C ARG A 297 37.08 -8.22 -4.55
N GLN A 298 38.30 -8.24 -5.08
CA GLN A 298 39.50 -7.74 -4.38
C GLN A 298 39.62 -6.20 -4.40
N SER A 299 38.95 -5.54 -5.35
CA SER A 299 38.91 -4.08 -5.44
C SER A 299 37.82 -3.51 -4.54
N THR A 300 38.17 -2.55 -3.68
CA THR A 300 37.18 -1.86 -2.84
C THR A 300 36.11 -1.17 -3.70
N GLY A 301 36.49 -0.50 -4.79
CA GLY A 301 35.53 0.16 -5.68
C GLY A 301 34.62 -0.85 -6.38
N GLY A 302 35.20 -1.94 -6.90
CA GLY A 302 34.45 -2.99 -7.59
C GLY A 302 33.42 -3.68 -6.70
N LEU A 303 33.80 -3.98 -5.45
CA LEU A 303 32.91 -4.59 -4.47
C LEU A 303 31.77 -3.65 -4.05
N ALA A 304 32.06 -2.36 -3.82
CA ALA A 304 31.04 -1.35 -3.54
C ALA A 304 30.03 -1.21 -4.68
N THR A 305 30.52 -1.14 -5.92
CA THR A 305 29.64 -1.01 -7.10
C THR A 305 28.75 -2.24 -7.26
N ALA A 306 29.30 -3.45 -7.13
CA ALA A 306 28.51 -4.68 -7.25
C ALA A 306 27.41 -4.77 -6.17
N ALA A 307 27.77 -4.49 -4.91
CA ALA A 307 26.82 -4.50 -3.80
C ALA A 307 25.75 -3.39 -3.93
N GLY A 308 26.16 -2.19 -4.32
CA GLY A 308 25.26 -1.06 -4.53
C GLY A 308 24.27 -1.29 -5.69
N LEU A 309 24.73 -1.89 -6.80
CA LEU A 309 23.86 -2.27 -7.91
C LEU A 309 22.82 -3.32 -7.49
N ALA A 310 23.24 -4.37 -6.78
CA ALA A 310 22.31 -5.38 -6.27
C ALA A 310 21.27 -4.78 -5.32
N VAL A 311 21.71 -3.93 -4.37
CA VAL A 311 20.83 -3.23 -3.43
C VAL A 311 19.81 -2.37 -4.17
N PHE A 312 20.27 -1.50 -5.07
CA PHE A 312 19.41 -0.63 -5.84
C PHE A 312 18.44 -1.43 -6.73
N GLY A 313 18.93 -2.46 -7.42
CA GLY A 313 18.14 -3.26 -8.34
C GLY A 313 17.05 -4.08 -7.65
N PHE A 314 17.32 -4.70 -6.49
CA PHE A 314 16.25 -5.42 -5.77
C PHE A 314 15.27 -4.50 -5.07
N VAL A 315 15.70 -3.31 -4.63
CA VAL A 315 14.76 -2.30 -4.15
C VAL A 315 13.85 -1.86 -5.28
N LEU A 316 14.39 -1.62 -6.48
CA LEU A 316 13.59 -1.35 -7.68
C LEU A 316 12.63 -2.51 -7.97
N ASN A 317 13.11 -3.76 -7.94
CA ASN A 317 12.23 -4.94 -8.09
C ASN A 317 11.04 -4.93 -7.14
N ARG A 318 11.22 -4.55 -5.86
CA ARG A 318 10.11 -4.47 -4.90
C ARG A 318 9.13 -3.36 -5.23
N ILE A 319 9.63 -2.21 -5.69
CA ILE A 319 8.78 -1.11 -6.18
C ILE A 319 8.01 -1.56 -7.43
N ASP A 320 8.66 -2.26 -8.36
CA ASP A 320 8.07 -2.72 -9.62
C ASP A 320 6.95 -3.73 -9.38
N VAL A 321 7.20 -4.77 -8.59
CA VAL A 321 6.19 -5.79 -8.26
C VAL A 321 5.00 -5.19 -7.49
N SER A 322 5.26 -4.24 -6.58
CA SER A 322 4.21 -3.67 -5.72
C SER A 322 3.32 -2.62 -6.39
N GLY A 323 3.84 -1.92 -7.40
CA GLY A 323 3.18 -0.74 -7.97
C GLY A 323 3.32 -0.63 -9.48
N LEU A 324 4.55 -0.46 -9.99
CA LEU A 324 4.74 -0.10 -11.41
C LEU A 324 4.22 -1.17 -12.37
N SER A 325 4.37 -2.45 -12.04
CA SER A 325 3.84 -3.57 -12.83
C SER A 325 2.31 -3.59 -12.93
N THR A 326 1.60 -2.74 -12.19
CA THR A 326 0.14 -2.65 -12.20
C THR A 326 -0.42 -1.50 -13.03
N ILE A 327 0.42 -0.59 -13.54
CA ILE A 327 0.00 0.63 -14.23
C ILE A 327 -0.85 0.33 -15.47
N GLN A 328 -0.46 -0.64 -16.29
CA GLN A 328 -1.22 -1.01 -17.49
C GLN A 328 -2.63 -1.52 -17.14
N ALA A 329 -2.73 -2.35 -16.09
CA ALA A 329 -4.00 -2.91 -15.65
C ALA A 329 -4.91 -1.88 -14.97
N THR A 330 -4.33 -0.86 -14.32
CA THR A 330 -5.10 0.17 -13.62
C THR A 330 -5.44 1.37 -14.50
N GLY A 331 -4.73 1.57 -15.61
CA GLY A 331 -4.86 2.75 -16.48
C GLY A 331 -4.53 4.07 -15.78
N SER A 332 -3.90 3.99 -14.60
CA SER A 332 -3.67 5.12 -13.70
C SER A 332 -2.17 5.33 -13.53
N LEU A 333 -1.70 6.55 -13.84
CA LEU A 333 -0.33 6.94 -13.60
C LEU A 333 -0.20 7.38 -12.14
N TYR A 334 0.61 6.65 -11.37
CA TYR A 334 1.00 7.02 -10.01
C TYR A 334 2.45 7.50 -10.00
N PHE A 335 2.68 8.68 -9.43
CA PHE A 335 4.01 9.17 -9.12
C PHE A 335 4.04 9.63 -7.66
N PRO A 336 5.01 9.18 -6.84
CA PRO A 336 5.00 9.51 -5.42
C PRO A 336 5.12 11.01 -5.17
N SER A 337 4.33 11.51 -4.24
CA SER A 337 4.44 12.88 -3.75
C SER A 337 5.76 13.10 -3.01
N TRP A 338 6.18 14.35 -2.90
CA TRP A 338 7.38 14.69 -2.11
C TRP A 338 7.24 14.27 -0.64
N ALA A 339 6.01 14.28 -0.12
CA ALA A 339 5.69 13.88 1.24
C ALA A 339 5.87 12.38 1.46
N GLU A 340 5.57 11.55 0.45
CA GLU A 340 5.88 10.12 0.48
C GLU A 340 7.39 9.89 0.57
N PHE A 341 8.19 10.56 -0.28
CA PHE A 341 9.66 10.51 -0.20
C PHE A 341 10.20 11.01 1.14
N ALA A 342 9.64 12.10 1.68
CA ALA A 342 10.07 12.67 2.95
C ALA A 342 9.88 11.67 4.11
N ILE A 343 8.75 10.96 4.15
CA ILE A 343 8.51 9.91 5.15
C ILE A 343 9.48 8.74 4.96
N SER A 344 9.60 8.18 3.76
CA SER A 344 10.47 7.03 3.51
C SER A 344 11.94 7.32 3.85
N ILE A 345 12.48 8.44 3.34
CA ILE A 345 13.86 8.89 3.63
C ILE A 345 14.00 9.24 5.12
N GLY A 346 12.98 9.84 5.73
CA GLY A 346 12.98 10.19 7.15
C GLY A 346 13.01 8.97 8.07
N ILE A 347 12.28 7.91 7.75
CA ILE A 347 12.28 6.64 8.49
C ILE A 347 13.67 5.98 8.39
N VAL A 348 14.22 5.88 7.17
CA VAL A 348 15.59 5.38 6.96
C VAL A 348 16.60 6.24 7.71
N SER A 349 16.40 7.56 7.74
CA SER A 349 17.26 8.50 8.46
C SER A 349 17.20 8.30 9.98
N ALA A 350 16.00 8.11 10.53
CA ALA A 350 15.81 7.81 11.95
C ALA A 350 16.46 6.47 12.32
N ALA A 351 16.30 5.44 11.49
CA ALA A 351 16.95 4.14 11.69
C ALA A 351 18.48 4.25 11.64
N ALA A 352 19.04 5.00 10.68
CA ALA A 352 20.48 5.23 10.58
C ALA A 352 21.03 6.05 11.78
N LEU A 353 20.28 7.05 12.26
CA LEU A 353 20.64 7.79 13.48
C LEU A 353 20.64 6.88 14.72
N ALA A 354 19.64 6.01 14.85
CA ALA A 354 19.59 5.00 15.90
C ALA A 354 20.77 4.01 15.79
N PHE A 355 21.11 3.57 14.58
CA PHE A 355 22.27 2.71 14.33
C PHE A 355 23.57 3.36 14.82
N PHE A 356 23.83 4.62 14.44
CA PHE A 356 25.00 5.34 14.93
C PHE A 356 25.00 5.52 16.45
N PHE A 357 23.84 5.77 17.05
CA PHE A 357 23.72 5.83 18.50
C PHE A 357 24.13 4.50 19.15
N PHE A 358 23.64 3.36 18.64
CA PHE A 358 24.01 2.06 19.18
C PHE A 358 25.49 1.73 19.00
N VAL A 359 26.05 2.01 17.82
CA VAL A 359 27.47 1.76 17.50
C VAL A 359 28.43 2.60 18.37
N GLU A 360 28.04 3.82 18.73
CA GLU A 360 28.85 4.72 19.56
C GLU A 360 28.73 4.44 21.07
N ASN A 361 27.58 3.90 21.51
CA ASN A 361 27.27 3.75 22.93
C ASN A 361 27.29 2.30 23.42
N PHE A 362 27.31 1.31 22.55
CA PHE A 362 27.27 -0.12 22.94
C PHE A 362 28.33 -0.92 22.17
N PHE A 363 28.64 -2.13 22.65
CA PHE A 363 29.64 -3.02 22.03
C PHE A 363 29.00 -3.77 20.84
N VAL A 364 28.59 -3.01 19.83
CA VAL A 364 28.14 -3.56 18.55
C VAL A 364 29.35 -4.15 17.80
N TYR A 365 30.47 -3.45 17.84
CA TYR A 365 31.78 -3.95 17.45
C TYR A 365 32.60 -4.30 18.72
N GLU A 366 33.69 -5.07 18.58
CA GLU A 366 34.56 -5.49 19.71
C GLU A 366 34.94 -4.33 20.65
N GLU A 367 35.10 -3.13 20.09
CA GLU A 367 35.16 -1.86 20.84
C GLU A 367 34.11 -0.87 20.31
N PRO A 368 33.43 -0.09 21.19
CA PRO A 368 32.48 0.93 20.75
C PRO A 368 33.16 1.95 19.85
N CYS A 369 32.57 2.19 18.68
CA CYS A 369 33.17 3.07 17.69
C CYS A 369 32.72 4.50 18.00
N GLY A 370 33.39 5.16 18.94
CA GLY A 370 33.29 6.61 19.06
C GLY A 370 34.17 7.30 18.01
N GLU A 371 33.89 8.55 17.69
CA GLU A 371 35.00 9.47 17.43
C GLU A 371 35.87 9.31 18.69
N LYS A 372 37.00 8.58 18.62
CA LYS A 372 38.05 8.73 19.65
C LYS A 372 38.17 10.22 19.71
N ALA A 373 37.77 10.83 20.83
CA ALA A 373 37.99 12.24 21.01
C ALA A 373 39.46 12.38 20.68
N GLU A 374 39.77 12.95 19.50
CA GLU A 374 41.11 13.44 19.28
C GLU A 374 41.30 14.24 20.56
N LYS A 375 42.30 13.86 21.36
CA LYS A 375 42.87 14.80 22.31
C LYS A 375 43.36 15.92 21.40
N TYR A 376 42.44 16.76 20.95
CA TYR A 376 42.71 18.08 20.49
C TYR A 376 43.36 18.67 21.70
N ASP A 377 44.67 18.92 21.59
CA ASP A 377 45.30 19.87 22.45
C ASP A 377 44.35 21.07 22.48
N VAL A 378 43.81 21.30 23.67
CA VAL A 378 42.82 22.33 23.92
C VAL A 378 43.40 23.59 23.28
N PRO A 379 42.75 24.21 22.28
CA PRO A 379 43.31 25.42 21.70
C PRO A 379 43.53 26.38 22.86
N VAL A 380 44.80 26.77 23.05
CA VAL A 380 45.18 27.76 24.06
C VAL A 380 44.28 28.97 23.82
N ALA A 381 43.65 29.47 24.89
CA ALA A 381 42.74 30.61 24.79
C ALA A 381 43.42 31.74 24.01
N ASP A 382 42.68 32.40 23.13
CA ASP A 382 43.14 33.64 22.51
C ASP A 382 43.58 34.59 23.64
N PRO A 383 44.87 34.98 23.71
CA PRO A 383 45.42 35.68 24.87
C PRO A 383 44.85 37.09 25.07
N VAL A 384 44.09 37.61 24.10
CA VAL A 384 43.52 38.96 24.13
C VAL A 384 42.04 38.93 24.52
N THR A 385 41.29 37.93 24.06
CA THR A 385 39.83 37.86 24.25
C THR A 385 39.36 36.83 25.27
N GLY A 386 40.20 35.84 25.63
CA GLY A 386 39.85 34.78 26.58
C GLY A 386 38.70 33.86 26.12
N VAL A 387 38.17 34.05 24.91
CA VAL A 387 37.04 33.29 24.37
C VAL A 387 37.53 31.92 23.91
N ARG A 388 37.05 30.87 24.57
CA ARG A 388 37.27 29.48 24.15
C ARG A 388 36.17 29.07 23.16
N LEU A 389 36.51 28.92 21.88
CA LEU A 389 35.66 28.22 20.90
C LEU A 389 35.84 26.71 21.07
N SER A 390 35.29 26.15 22.16
CA SER A 390 35.23 24.69 22.34
C SER A 390 33.90 24.15 21.82
N TRP A 391 33.97 23.19 20.91
CA TRP A 391 32.82 22.46 20.41
C TRP A 391 32.44 21.38 21.43
N SER A 392 31.58 21.73 22.40
CA SER A 392 31.08 20.78 23.39
C SER A 392 30.07 19.80 22.78
N PRO A 393 29.79 18.64 23.42
CA PRO A 393 28.67 17.77 23.06
C PRO A 393 27.32 18.53 23.01
N LEU A 394 27.15 19.53 23.89
CA LEU A 394 26.01 20.44 23.86
C LEU A 394 25.95 21.27 22.56
N ALA A 395 27.09 21.71 22.03
CA ALA A 395 27.16 22.45 20.76
C ALA A 395 26.74 21.58 19.56
N ASN A 396 27.06 20.29 19.58
CA ASN A 396 26.60 19.33 18.56
C ASN A 396 25.10 19.08 18.65
N ALA A 397 24.55 18.92 19.86
CA ALA A 397 23.11 18.82 20.07
C ALA A 397 22.41 20.07 19.52
N ARG A 398 22.93 21.27 19.80
CA ARG A 398 22.40 22.55 19.27
C ARG A 398 22.43 22.62 17.74
N LEU A 399 23.49 22.13 17.09
CA LEU A 399 23.57 22.09 15.63
C LEU A 399 22.48 21.18 15.04
N TYR A 400 22.36 19.95 15.53
CA TYR A 400 21.37 19.01 15.01
C TYR A 400 19.93 19.45 15.29
N SER A 401 19.67 20.02 16.47
CA SER A 401 18.38 20.63 16.78
C SER A 401 18.07 21.81 15.86
N LEU A 402 19.05 22.67 15.54
CA LEU A 402 18.85 23.77 14.60
C LEU A 402 18.52 23.24 13.19
N ILE A 403 19.27 22.26 12.70
CA ILE A 403 19.03 21.65 11.38
C ILE A 403 17.63 21.02 11.33
N PHE A 404 17.22 20.32 12.38
CA PHE A 404 15.89 19.74 12.49
C PHE A 404 14.79 20.82 12.45
N ILE A 405 14.94 21.92 13.19
CA ILE A 405 13.97 23.02 13.21
C ILE A 405 13.88 23.70 11.84
N VAL A 406 15.01 23.93 11.18
CA VAL A 406 15.05 24.50 9.82
C VAL A 406 14.34 23.57 8.83
N ALA A 407 14.58 22.26 8.93
CA ALA A 407 13.88 21.27 8.11
C ALA A 407 12.37 21.25 8.36
N VAL A 408 11.95 21.38 9.62
CA VAL A 408 10.53 21.50 9.98
C VAL A 408 9.91 22.75 9.33
N ALA A 409 10.56 23.91 9.46
CA ALA A 409 10.06 25.15 8.83
C ALA A 409 9.97 25.03 7.31
N PHE A 410 10.97 24.41 6.68
CA PHE A 410 11.00 24.14 5.24
C PHE A 410 9.88 23.16 4.83
N GLY A 411 9.67 22.08 5.59
CA GLY A 411 8.61 21.11 5.35
C GLY A 411 7.23 21.74 5.39
N PHE A 412 6.96 22.64 6.35
CA PHE A 412 5.71 23.40 6.40
C PHE A 412 5.51 24.30 5.17
N ALA A 413 6.58 24.94 4.68
CA ALA A 413 6.52 25.79 3.50
C ALA A 413 6.30 25.01 2.19
N MET A 414 6.73 23.75 2.13
CA MET A 414 6.53 22.88 0.97
C MET A 414 5.20 22.15 0.94
N LEU A 415 4.43 22.15 2.04
CA LEU A 415 3.16 21.45 2.08
C LEU A 415 2.13 22.12 1.17
N PRO A 416 1.47 21.33 0.31
CA PRO A 416 0.49 21.89 -0.58
C PRO A 416 -0.75 22.34 0.19
N ASP A 417 -1.43 23.36 -0.34
CA ASP A 417 -2.62 23.95 0.27
C ASP A 417 -3.71 22.91 0.63
N TYR A 418 -3.86 21.87 -0.19
CA TYR A 418 -4.85 20.81 0.05
C TYR A 418 -4.49 19.93 1.25
N ALA A 419 -3.21 19.80 1.63
CA ALA A 419 -2.81 19.08 2.84
C ALA A 419 -3.34 19.79 4.09
N VAL A 420 -3.45 21.13 4.05
CA VAL A 420 -3.98 21.96 5.13
C VAL A 420 -5.51 22.02 5.08
N LYS A 421 -6.07 22.28 3.90
CA LYS A 421 -7.51 22.50 3.66
C LYS A 421 -8.34 21.19 3.63
N GLY A 422 -7.69 20.05 3.44
CA GLY A 422 -8.29 18.72 3.31
C GLY A 422 -8.42 18.28 1.85
N ALA A 423 -8.21 16.99 1.59
CA ALA A 423 -8.37 16.42 0.26
C ALA A 423 -9.84 16.44 -0.17
N THR A 424 -10.13 16.99 -1.34
CA THR A 424 -11.46 16.92 -1.96
C THR A 424 -11.55 15.63 -2.76
N PRO A 425 -12.52 14.73 -2.48
CA PRO A 425 -12.71 13.52 -3.28
C PRO A 425 -12.99 13.88 -4.74
N GLU A 426 -12.43 13.09 -5.66
CA GLU A 426 -12.73 13.22 -7.08
C GLU A 426 -14.20 12.85 -7.33
N LYS A 427 -14.93 13.74 -8.01
CA LYS A 427 -16.34 13.50 -8.34
C LYS A 427 -16.43 12.51 -9.50
N THR A 428 -17.18 11.43 -9.32
CA THR A 428 -17.44 10.43 -10.35
C THR A 428 -18.89 10.56 -10.79
N PRO A 429 -19.18 11.23 -11.92
CA PRO A 429 -20.56 11.44 -12.36
C PRO A 429 -21.23 10.11 -12.69
N VAL A 430 -22.51 10.02 -12.38
CA VAL A 430 -23.32 8.83 -12.62
C VAL A 430 -24.15 8.99 -13.87
N ASN A 431 -24.20 7.92 -14.65
CA ASN A 431 -24.99 7.83 -15.86
C ASN A 431 -26.22 6.94 -15.65
N LYS A 432 -27.30 7.26 -16.37
CA LYS A 432 -28.51 6.44 -16.42
C LYS A 432 -28.22 4.99 -16.85
N ALA A 433 -29.00 4.06 -16.29
CA ALA A 433 -28.99 2.66 -16.70
C ALA A 433 -29.37 2.52 -18.18
N ARG A 434 -28.75 1.55 -18.88
CA ARG A 434 -29.03 1.24 -20.29
C ARG A 434 -29.98 0.06 -20.39
N ARG A 435 -30.77 -0.03 -21.45
CA ARG A 435 -31.51 -1.25 -21.77
C ARG A 435 -30.65 -2.11 -22.68
N VAL A 436 -30.56 -3.40 -22.38
CA VAL A 436 -29.79 -4.37 -23.15
C VAL A 436 -30.59 -5.66 -23.26
N ASP A 437 -30.35 -6.38 -24.35
CA ASP A 437 -30.78 -7.76 -24.47
C ASP A 437 -29.88 -8.63 -23.58
N GLY A 438 -30.49 -9.37 -22.65
CA GLY A 438 -29.79 -10.34 -21.81
C GLY A 438 -30.36 -11.74 -22.01
N LEU A 439 -29.56 -12.75 -21.66
CA LEU A 439 -29.99 -14.13 -21.57
C LEU A 439 -30.22 -14.48 -20.09
N GLN A 440 -31.39 -15.04 -19.79
CA GLN A 440 -31.73 -15.58 -18.49
C GLN A 440 -31.73 -17.11 -18.56
N ALA A 441 -30.88 -17.76 -17.78
CA ALA A 441 -30.84 -19.22 -17.70
C ALA A 441 -31.08 -19.70 -16.26
N LYS A 442 -31.74 -20.85 -16.11
CA LYS A 442 -31.93 -21.53 -14.83
C LYS A 442 -31.03 -22.75 -14.80
N THR A 443 -29.97 -22.74 -13.99
CA THR A 443 -29.06 -23.87 -13.84
C THR A 443 -29.67 -24.94 -12.92
N GLU A 444 -29.53 -26.22 -13.27
CA GLU A 444 -30.20 -27.35 -12.59
C GLU A 444 -29.90 -27.43 -11.08
N ASN A 445 -28.77 -26.88 -10.64
CA ASN A 445 -28.34 -26.86 -9.23
C ASN A 445 -28.25 -25.45 -8.61
N ALA A 446 -28.72 -24.40 -9.31
CA ALA A 446 -28.69 -23.04 -8.80
C ALA A 446 -30.09 -22.58 -8.39
N ALA A 447 -30.18 -22.04 -7.17
CA ALA A 447 -31.43 -21.49 -6.66
C ALA A 447 -31.81 -20.13 -7.33
N LEU A 448 -30.85 -19.51 -8.03
CA LEU A 448 -31.00 -18.24 -8.73
C LEU A 448 -30.79 -18.40 -10.23
N TYR A 449 -31.45 -17.55 -11.01
CA TYR A 449 -31.17 -17.41 -12.44
C TYR A 449 -29.77 -16.87 -12.65
N SER A 450 -29.09 -17.35 -13.67
CA SER A 450 -27.90 -16.71 -14.23
C SER A 450 -28.29 -15.74 -15.34
N TYR A 451 -27.59 -14.61 -15.40
CA TYR A 451 -27.79 -13.59 -16.42
C TYR A 451 -26.50 -13.36 -17.21
N ALA A 452 -26.61 -13.26 -18.52
CA ALA A 452 -25.52 -12.90 -19.43
C ALA A 452 -25.99 -11.81 -20.41
N VAL A 453 -25.06 -11.00 -20.93
CA VAL A 453 -25.38 -10.09 -22.04
C VAL A 453 -25.52 -10.92 -23.32
N PHE A 454 -26.57 -10.68 -24.10
CA PHE A 454 -26.75 -11.37 -25.39
C PHE A 454 -25.72 -10.85 -26.41
N ASN A 455 -24.91 -11.75 -26.99
CA ASN A 455 -24.03 -11.44 -28.11
C ASN A 455 -24.40 -12.27 -29.34
N PRO A 456 -24.81 -11.65 -30.47
CA PRO A 456 -25.13 -12.36 -31.70
C PRO A 456 -23.91 -12.90 -32.46
N GLU A 457 -22.70 -12.39 -32.21
CA GLU A 457 -21.48 -12.69 -32.98
C GLU A 457 -20.47 -13.62 -32.26
N ARG A 458 -20.65 -13.94 -30.97
CA ARG A 458 -19.76 -14.85 -30.21
C ARG A 458 -20.52 -16.02 -29.56
N GLY A 459 -20.00 -17.24 -29.75
CA GLY A 459 -20.61 -18.52 -29.36
C GLY A 459 -20.60 -18.91 -27.88
N ASN A 460 -20.49 -17.97 -26.94
CA ASN A 460 -20.51 -18.25 -25.48
C ASN A 460 -21.86 -17.90 -24.82
N ASN A 461 -22.96 -17.93 -25.59
CA ASN A 461 -24.30 -17.79 -25.03
C ASN A 461 -24.65 -19.09 -24.26
N PRO A 462 -25.26 -19.01 -23.05
CA PRO A 462 -25.76 -20.20 -22.37
C PRO A 462 -26.74 -20.97 -23.27
N GLU A 463 -26.51 -22.27 -23.47
CA GLU A 463 -27.25 -23.10 -24.44
C GLU A 463 -28.78 -23.11 -24.21
N ASN A 464 -29.23 -22.82 -22.98
CA ASN A 464 -30.65 -22.81 -22.57
C ASN A 464 -31.14 -21.44 -22.04
N GLY A 465 -30.54 -20.33 -22.48
CA GLY A 465 -30.92 -18.99 -22.03
C GLY A 465 -32.14 -18.40 -22.77
N GLU A 466 -33.14 -17.91 -22.05
CA GLU A 466 -34.25 -17.12 -22.60
C GLU A 466 -33.79 -15.66 -22.83
N LYS A 467 -34.05 -15.12 -24.02
CA LYS A 467 -33.73 -13.72 -24.33
C LYS A 467 -34.76 -12.78 -23.70
N ILE A 468 -34.32 -11.92 -22.80
CA ILE A 468 -35.17 -10.93 -22.11
C ILE A 468 -34.53 -9.53 -22.11
N GLU A 469 -35.34 -8.49 -22.10
CA GLU A 469 -34.86 -7.12 -21.92
C GLU A 469 -34.44 -6.90 -20.46
N MET A 470 -33.23 -6.40 -20.23
CA MET A 470 -32.71 -6.09 -18.89
C MET A 470 -32.17 -4.67 -18.81
N LEU A 471 -32.11 -4.15 -17.58
CA LEU A 471 -31.39 -2.92 -17.28
C LEU A 471 -29.93 -3.23 -16.96
N LEU A 472 -29.02 -2.66 -17.73
CA LEU A 472 -27.59 -2.61 -17.45
C LEU A 472 -27.30 -1.43 -16.53
N ILE A 473 -27.14 -1.73 -15.25
CA ILE A 473 -26.80 -0.74 -14.22
C ILE A 473 -25.28 -0.63 -14.16
N ASP A 474 -24.77 0.44 -14.77
CA ASP A 474 -23.34 0.74 -14.93
C ASP A 474 -23.17 2.25 -14.82
N GLY A 475 -23.14 2.75 -13.59
CA GLY A 475 -23.24 4.18 -13.29
C GLY A 475 -22.00 4.97 -13.73
N ASP A 476 -20.81 4.42 -13.51
CA ASP A 476 -19.52 5.05 -13.80
C ASP A 476 -18.91 4.64 -15.14
N ARG A 477 -19.58 3.75 -15.90
CA ARG A 477 -19.12 3.24 -17.21
C ARG A 477 -17.77 2.52 -17.16
N LYS A 478 -17.41 1.96 -16.00
CA LYS A 478 -16.16 1.19 -15.83
C LYS A 478 -16.35 -0.32 -16.04
N ASN A 479 -17.45 -0.71 -16.69
CA ASN A 479 -17.82 -2.09 -16.99
C ASN A 479 -17.96 -3.00 -15.75
N LYS A 480 -18.18 -2.42 -14.56
CA LYS A 480 -18.60 -3.14 -13.36
C LYS A 480 -20.10 -2.99 -13.19
N PHE A 481 -20.84 -3.81 -13.93
CA PHE A 481 -22.28 -3.65 -14.06
C PHE A 481 -23.10 -4.69 -13.28
N VAL A 482 -24.40 -4.41 -13.15
CA VAL A 482 -25.43 -5.37 -12.74
C VAL A 482 -26.45 -5.47 -13.87
N LEU A 483 -26.74 -6.70 -14.30
CA LEU A 483 -27.88 -6.99 -15.16
C LEU A 483 -29.12 -7.16 -14.30
N PHE A 484 -30.06 -6.24 -14.46
CA PHE A 484 -31.25 -6.18 -13.64
C PHE A 484 -32.51 -6.46 -14.47
N ASN A 485 -33.12 -7.63 -14.24
CA ASN A 485 -34.42 -7.98 -14.80
C ASN A 485 -35.53 -7.19 -14.10
N HIS A 486 -35.81 -5.98 -14.59
CA HIS A 486 -36.77 -5.06 -14.00
C HIS A 486 -38.22 -5.59 -14.09
N GLU A 487 -38.62 -6.15 -15.22
CA GLU A 487 -39.97 -6.71 -15.41
C GLU A 487 -40.23 -7.90 -14.49
N GLY A 488 -39.25 -8.80 -14.34
CA GLY A 488 -39.34 -9.94 -13.43
C GLY A 488 -39.47 -9.51 -11.96
N HIS A 489 -38.83 -8.41 -11.57
CA HIS A 489 -39.01 -7.84 -10.22
C HIS A 489 -40.38 -7.20 -10.05
N GLN A 490 -40.90 -6.51 -11.06
CA GLN A 490 -42.26 -5.98 -11.02
C GLN A 490 -43.28 -7.12 -10.88
N ALA A 491 -43.17 -8.17 -11.71
CA ALA A 491 -44.06 -9.32 -11.67
C ALA A 491 -44.09 -10.01 -10.31
N LYS A 492 -42.91 -10.23 -9.69
CA LYS A 492 -42.79 -10.90 -8.39
C LYS A 492 -43.30 -10.08 -7.20
N ASN A 493 -43.35 -8.74 -7.33
CA ASN A 493 -43.67 -7.84 -6.23
C ASN A 493 -45.07 -7.18 -6.33
N GLY A 494 -45.94 -7.66 -7.24
CA GLY A 494 -47.31 -7.14 -7.38
C GLY A 494 -47.56 -6.29 -8.62
N GLY A 495 -46.78 -6.49 -9.69
CA GLY A 495 -46.98 -5.83 -10.98
C GLY A 495 -46.68 -4.33 -10.95
N LYS A 496 -47.45 -3.54 -11.72
CA LYS A 496 -47.19 -2.09 -11.90
C LYS A 496 -47.39 -1.24 -10.63
N GLU A 497 -48.08 -1.76 -9.61
CA GLU A 497 -48.27 -1.07 -8.34
C GLU A 497 -47.05 -1.21 -7.41
N SER A 498 -46.14 -2.12 -7.73
CA SER A 498 -44.92 -2.39 -6.95
C SER A 498 -43.79 -1.39 -7.17
N CYS A 499 -43.90 -0.48 -8.14
CA CYS A 499 -42.85 0.49 -8.49
C CYS A 499 -42.39 1.32 -7.27
N GLY A 500 -43.32 1.66 -6.37
CA GLY A 500 -43.03 2.45 -5.18
C GLY A 500 -42.17 1.73 -4.13
N ILE A 501 -42.00 0.41 -4.22
CA ILE A 501 -41.12 -0.38 -3.33
C ILE A 501 -39.65 0.00 -3.60
N CYS A 502 -39.29 0.21 -4.87
CA CYS A 502 -37.93 0.50 -5.32
C CYS A 502 -37.69 2.00 -5.54
N HIS A 503 -38.70 2.73 -6.03
CA HIS A 503 -38.62 4.18 -6.28
C HIS A 503 -39.12 4.97 -5.06
N HIS A 504 -38.21 5.30 -4.15
CA HIS A 504 -38.57 5.95 -2.88
C HIS A 504 -38.98 7.42 -3.01
N MET A 505 -38.50 8.10 -4.05
CA MET A 505 -38.80 9.49 -4.35
C MET A 505 -38.80 9.70 -5.86
N ASN A 506 -39.85 10.34 -6.36
CA ASN A 506 -40.03 10.65 -7.77
C ASN A 506 -40.08 12.16 -7.96
N LYS A 507 -39.62 12.63 -9.11
CA LYS A 507 -39.86 14.01 -9.56
C LYS A 507 -41.36 14.27 -9.69
N PRO A 508 -41.80 15.54 -9.65
CA PRO A 508 -43.21 15.86 -9.82
C PRO A 508 -43.74 15.27 -11.13
N LEU A 509 -44.91 14.61 -11.07
CA LEU A 509 -45.59 13.94 -12.18
C LEU A 509 -44.98 12.61 -12.65
N ASP A 510 -43.83 12.19 -12.11
CA ASP A 510 -43.23 10.90 -12.42
C ASP A 510 -43.79 9.77 -11.55
N LYS A 511 -43.87 8.57 -12.12
CA LYS A 511 -44.21 7.33 -11.39
C LYS A 511 -42.98 6.52 -10.97
N ALA A 512 -41.85 6.70 -11.66
CA ALA A 512 -40.61 5.98 -11.44
C ALA A 512 -39.43 6.81 -12.01
N SER A 513 -38.89 7.73 -11.21
CA SER A 513 -37.72 8.51 -11.59
C SER A 513 -36.45 7.68 -11.40
N SER A 514 -35.50 7.82 -12.34
CA SER A 514 -34.22 7.12 -12.28
C SER A 514 -33.34 7.62 -11.13
N CYS A 515 -32.59 6.72 -10.50
CA CYS A 515 -31.83 7.05 -9.30
C CYS A 515 -30.67 8.02 -9.59
N ASP A 516 -30.10 8.01 -10.80
CA ASP A 516 -28.98 8.88 -11.19
C ASP A 516 -29.33 10.36 -11.17
N GLU A 517 -30.63 10.70 -11.29
CA GLU A 517 -31.08 12.09 -11.26
C GLU A 517 -30.88 12.75 -9.89
N CYS A 518 -30.96 11.96 -8.82
CA CYS A 518 -30.78 12.41 -7.45
C CYS A 518 -29.41 12.00 -6.90
N HIS A 519 -28.94 10.80 -7.27
CA HIS A 519 -27.67 10.23 -6.85
C HIS A 519 -26.63 10.44 -7.95
N ARG A 520 -26.21 11.69 -8.12
CA ARG A 520 -25.44 12.16 -9.29
C ARG A 520 -23.96 11.80 -9.27
N ASP A 521 -23.47 11.30 -8.13
CA ASP A 521 -22.09 10.86 -7.94
C ASP A 521 -22.06 9.42 -7.46
N MET A 522 -21.11 8.63 -7.97
CA MET A 522 -21.03 7.20 -7.72
C MET A 522 -20.76 6.89 -6.24
N PHE A 523 -19.94 7.73 -5.59
CA PHE A 523 -19.39 7.44 -4.26
C PHE A 523 -19.74 8.52 -3.23
N VAL A 524 -19.66 9.80 -3.60
CA VAL A 524 -19.89 10.90 -2.65
C VAL A 524 -21.35 11.32 -2.57
N ALA A 525 -21.71 11.93 -1.44
CA ALA A 525 -23.03 12.49 -1.28
C ALA A 525 -23.22 13.69 -2.22
N THR A 526 -24.40 13.79 -2.81
CA THR A 526 -24.76 14.88 -3.71
C THR A 526 -25.91 15.68 -3.15
N ASP A 527 -25.83 16.99 -3.34
CA ASP A 527 -26.94 17.88 -3.04
C ASP A 527 -28.04 17.65 -4.07
N THR A 528 -29.27 17.33 -3.65
CA THR A 528 -30.40 17.16 -4.59
C THR A 528 -31.14 18.46 -4.84
N PHE A 529 -30.80 19.53 -4.11
CA PHE A 529 -31.44 20.82 -4.26
C PHE A 529 -30.81 21.63 -5.39
N ASP A 530 -31.64 22.11 -6.30
CA ASP A 530 -31.27 23.06 -7.35
C ASP A 530 -31.92 24.42 -7.05
N HIS A 531 -31.09 25.37 -6.61
CA HIS A 531 -31.58 26.70 -6.22
C HIS A 531 -32.13 27.49 -7.41
N GLU A 532 -31.50 27.39 -8.58
CA GLU A 532 -31.89 28.13 -9.77
C GLU A 532 -33.25 27.62 -10.29
N PHE A 533 -33.41 26.30 -10.36
CA PHE A 533 -34.68 25.68 -10.69
C PHE A 533 -35.80 26.11 -9.74
N HIS A 534 -35.57 26.10 -8.43
CA HIS A 534 -36.58 26.50 -7.45
C HIS A 534 -36.90 27.99 -7.52
N ARG A 535 -35.90 28.86 -7.69
CA ARG A 535 -36.09 30.31 -7.88
C ARG A 535 -37.03 30.57 -9.06
N ASP A 536 -36.80 29.90 -10.18
CA ASP A 536 -37.54 30.15 -11.41
C ASP A 536 -38.96 29.60 -11.34
N LYS A 537 -39.17 28.41 -10.75
CA LYS A 537 -40.50 27.82 -10.56
C LYS A 537 -41.34 28.51 -9.49
N LEU A 538 -40.72 29.04 -8.43
CA LEU A 538 -41.41 29.74 -7.35
C LEU A 538 -41.57 31.24 -7.60
N LYS A 539 -41.01 31.76 -8.70
CA LYS A 539 -41.08 33.18 -9.07
C LYS A 539 -42.50 33.74 -9.04
N ALA A 540 -43.48 32.98 -9.52
CA ALA A 540 -44.89 33.39 -9.57
C ALA A 540 -45.68 33.14 -8.27
N SER A 541 -45.15 32.36 -7.32
CA SER A 541 -45.93 31.80 -6.20
C SER A 541 -45.33 32.05 -4.80
N GLY A 542 -44.48 33.08 -4.68
CA GLY A 542 -43.92 33.55 -3.39
C GLY A 542 -42.42 33.82 -3.37
N GLY A 543 -41.70 33.59 -4.49
CA GLY A 543 -40.28 33.89 -4.64
C GLY A 543 -39.39 33.33 -3.52
N CYS A 544 -38.34 34.08 -3.15
CA CYS A 544 -37.38 33.67 -2.12
C CYS A 544 -37.98 33.61 -0.70
N VAL A 545 -39.05 34.36 -0.42
CA VAL A 545 -39.66 34.49 0.92
C VAL A 545 -40.36 33.20 1.35
N LYS A 546 -40.82 32.41 0.38
CA LYS A 546 -41.43 31.10 0.64
C LYS A 546 -40.43 30.11 1.24
N CYS A 547 -39.16 30.22 0.87
CA CYS A 547 -38.08 29.38 1.38
C CYS A 547 -37.39 30.02 2.59
N HIS A 548 -37.21 31.34 2.58
CA HIS A 548 -36.56 32.13 3.64
C HIS A 548 -37.59 33.03 4.34
N LYS A 549 -38.28 32.44 5.32
CA LYS A 549 -39.38 33.12 6.03
C LYS A 549 -38.89 34.26 6.93
N ASP A 550 -37.69 34.13 7.50
CA ASP A 550 -37.07 35.14 8.35
C ASP A 550 -35.98 35.89 7.56
N PRO A 551 -36.19 37.18 7.22
CA PRO A 551 -35.21 37.98 6.50
C PRO A 551 -33.98 38.34 7.36
N ALA A 552 -34.04 38.21 8.69
CA ALA A 552 -32.93 38.47 9.59
C ALA A 552 -31.95 37.29 9.71
N GLN A 553 -32.36 36.10 9.27
CA GLN A 553 -31.51 34.91 9.28
C GLN A 553 -30.66 34.80 8.02
N SER A 554 -29.43 34.29 8.17
CA SER A 554 -28.58 33.98 7.02
C SER A 554 -29.26 32.93 6.15
N LYS A 555 -29.31 33.14 4.84
CA LYS A 555 -29.99 32.28 3.86
C LYS A 555 -29.18 31.00 3.62
N ASN A 556 -29.36 30.00 4.48
CA ASN A 556 -28.64 28.73 4.41
C ASN A 556 -29.58 27.55 4.71
N ARG A 557 -29.10 26.32 4.53
CA ARG A 557 -29.92 25.10 4.65
C ARG A 557 -30.54 24.89 6.03
N LEU A 558 -29.92 25.41 7.09
CA LEU A 558 -30.40 25.26 8.47
C LEU A 558 -31.58 26.21 8.78
N THR A 559 -31.66 27.32 8.06
CA THR A 559 -32.64 28.40 8.26
C THR A 559 -33.73 28.40 7.18
N THR A 560 -33.59 27.59 6.13
CA THR A 560 -34.61 27.40 5.09
C THR A 560 -35.78 26.54 5.55
N THR A 561 -36.94 26.75 4.92
CA THR A 561 -38.10 25.87 5.10
C THR A 561 -37.75 24.41 4.75
N PRO A 562 -38.06 23.42 5.61
CA PRO A 562 -37.77 22.02 5.35
C PRO A 562 -38.40 21.50 4.04
N CYS A 563 -37.65 20.68 3.30
CA CYS A 563 -38.10 20.10 2.03
C CYS A 563 -39.45 19.35 2.15
N LYS A 564 -39.70 18.72 3.31
CA LYS A 564 -40.91 17.96 3.57
C LYS A 564 -42.18 18.82 3.55
N ASP A 565 -42.10 20.11 3.80
CA ASP A 565 -43.29 20.96 3.85
C ASP A 565 -43.89 21.19 2.46
N CYS A 566 -43.09 21.02 1.40
CA CYS A 566 -43.53 21.16 0.01
C CYS A 566 -43.58 19.84 -0.77
N HIS A 567 -42.80 18.82 -0.39
CA HIS A 567 -42.59 17.59 -1.19
C HIS A 567 -43.19 16.31 -0.59
N LYS A 568 -44.20 16.39 0.30
CA LYS A 568 -44.84 15.19 0.92
C LYS A 568 -45.35 14.16 -0.08
N LYS A 569 -45.89 14.62 -1.22
CA LYS A 569 -46.53 13.78 -2.25
C LYS A 569 -45.57 13.16 -3.26
N MET A 570 -44.30 13.53 -3.23
CA MET A 570 -43.27 13.02 -4.16
C MET A 570 -42.62 11.73 -3.70
N ARG A 571 -43.04 11.19 -2.56
CA ARG A 571 -42.45 10.00 -1.96
C ARG A 571 -43.41 8.83 -2.04
N ALA A 572 -42.85 7.67 -2.36
CA ALA A 572 -43.60 6.43 -2.35
C ALA A 572 -43.78 5.95 -0.89
N PRO A 573 -45.02 5.90 -0.37
CA PRO A 573 -45.27 5.50 1.01
C PRO A 573 -44.94 4.03 1.29
N ASN A 574 -44.92 3.19 0.25
CA ASN A 574 -44.60 1.76 0.30
C ASN A 574 -43.11 1.46 0.00
N SER A 575 -42.26 2.47 -0.06
CA SER A 575 -40.83 2.30 -0.31
C SER A 575 -40.13 1.44 0.73
N PHE A 576 -39.24 0.57 0.24
CA PHE A 576 -38.33 -0.19 1.07
C PHE A 576 -37.33 0.74 1.79
N VAL A 577 -36.83 1.76 1.10
CA VAL A 577 -35.95 2.78 1.69
C VAL A 577 -36.80 3.79 2.46
N LYS A 578 -36.74 3.72 3.79
CA LYS A 578 -37.42 4.64 4.71
C LYS A 578 -36.44 5.68 5.25
N ILE A 579 -36.67 6.96 4.93
CA ILE A 579 -35.84 8.08 5.40
C ILE A 579 -36.61 8.85 6.48
N ALA A 580 -36.10 8.82 7.72
CA ALA A 580 -36.72 9.51 8.84
C ALA A 580 -36.76 11.02 8.62
N GLU A 581 -37.76 11.71 9.16
CA GLU A 581 -38.01 13.14 8.88
C GLU A 581 -36.84 14.07 9.18
N LYS A 582 -36.10 13.80 10.24
CA LYS A 582 -34.91 14.55 10.64
C LYS A 582 -33.73 14.42 9.65
N ASP A 583 -33.69 13.34 8.87
CA ASP A 583 -32.60 13.02 7.95
C ASP A 583 -32.89 13.52 6.51
N GLN A 584 -34.00 14.23 6.33
CA GLN A 584 -34.48 14.74 5.03
C GLN A 584 -33.82 16.08 4.69
N THR A 585 -32.51 16.07 4.65
CA THR A 585 -31.69 17.28 4.50
C THR A 585 -31.56 17.76 3.06
N GLY A 586 -32.06 17.02 2.06
CA GLY A 586 -31.82 17.30 0.64
C GLY A 586 -30.42 16.88 0.17
N ILE A 587 -29.77 15.98 0.90
CA ILE A 587 -28.50 15.37 0.54
C ILE A 587 -28.78 13.89 0.25
N ALA A 588 -28.45 13.45 -0.96
CA ALA A 588 -28.50 12.06 -1.36
C ALA A 588 -27.13 11.40 -1.14
N PRO A 589 -27.05 10.18 -0.59
CA PRO A 589 -25.79 9.42 -0.58
C PRO A 589 -25.31 9.12 -2.00
N GLY A 590 -24.05 8.72 -2.16
CA GLY A 590 -23.54 8.27 -3.45
C GLY A 590 -24.35 7.11 -4.04
N TYR A 591 -24.41 7.01 -5.36
CA TYR A 591 -25.25 6.08 -6.11
C TYR A 591 -25.00 4.62 -5.73
N MET A 592 -23.74 4.20 -5.58
CA MET A 592 -23.40 2.86 -5.14
C MET A 592 -23.98 2.55 -3.75
N THR A 593 -23.87 3.52 -2.83
CA THR A 593 -24.40 3.37 -1.47
C THR A 593 -25.92 3.29 -1.49
N ALA A 594 -26.59 4.09 -2.31
CA ALA A 594 -28.04 4.08 -2.47
C ALA A 594 -28.53 2.74 -3.02
N MET A 595 -27.90 2.24 -4.08
CA MET A 595 -28.22 0.95 -4.70
C MET A 595 -27.99 -0.21 -3.75
N HIS A 596 -26.84 -0.27 -3.07
CA HIS A 596 -26.58 -1.34 -2.10
C HIS A 596 -27.53 -1.29 -0.91
N LYS A 597 -27.87 -0.11 -0.38
CA LYS A 597 -28.84 0.01 0.70
C LYS A 597 -30.25 -0.44 0.30
N LEU A 598 -30.63 -0.30 -0.97
CA LEU A 598 -31.90 -0.80 -1.48
C LEU A 598 -31.84 -2.32 -1.73
N CYS A 599 -30.95 -2.75 -2.63
CA CYS A 599 -30.93 -4.12 -3.14
C CYS A 599 -30.45 -5.12 -2.08
N VAL A 600 -29.34 -4.84 -1.39
CA VAL A 600 -28.74 -5.80 -0.43
C VAL A 600 -29.66 -5.99 0.78
N GLU A 601 -30.22 -4.91 1.32
CA GLU A 601 -31.11 -5.01 2.48
C GLU A 601 -32.44 -5.68 2.13
N CYS A 602 -33.01 -5.40 0.94
CA CYS A 602 -34.19 -6.13 0.44
C CYS A 602 -33.89 -7.62 0.28
N HIS A 603 -32.74 -7.96 -0.30
CA HIS A 603 -32.31 -9.34 -0.47
C HIS A 603 -32.04 -10.05 0.85
N LYS A 604 -31.46 -9.38 1.86
CA LYS A 604 -31.31 -9.92 3.21
C LYS A 604 -32.68 -10.26 3.80
N GLN A 605 -33.64 -9.35 3.71
CA GLN A 605 -35.00 -9.61 4.20
C GLN A 605 -35.62 -10.82 3.48
N LYS A 606 -35.53 -10.88 2.15
CA LYS A 606 -36.08 -12.00 1.37
C LYS A 606 -35.39 -13.33 1.66
N GLN A 607 -34.09 -13.30 1.91
CA GLN A 607 -33.32 -14.47 2.31
C GLN A 607 -33.75 -14.99 3.69
N THR A 608 -34.11 -14.11 4.63
CA THR A 608 -34.68 -14.51 5.93
C THR A 608 -36.10 -15.06 5.78
N GLU A 609 -36.90 -14.50 4.87
CA GLU A 609 -38.28 -14.96 4.62
C GLU A 609 -38.33 -16.35 3.95
N LYS A 610 -37.34 -16.68 3.09
CA LYS A 610 -37.32 -17.90 2.27
C LYS A 610 -35.89 -18.49 2.13
N PRO A 611 -35.29 -18.97 3.22
CA PRO A 611 -33.88 -19.38 3.22
C PRO A 611 -33.60 -20.58 2.31
N GLU A 612 -34.54 -21.51 2.17
CA GLU A 612 -34.46 -22.68 1.28
C GLU A 612 -34.41 -22.33 -0.22
N LEU A 613 -34.90 -21.16 -0.62
CA LEU A 613 -35.00 -20.76 -2.02
C LEU A 613 -33.80 -19.92 -2.51
N ALA A 614 -33.03 -19.30 -1.62
CA ALA A 614 -31.87 -18.49 -2.01
C ALA A 614 -30.92 -18.18 -0.82
N PRO A 615 -30.13 -19.15 -0.33
CA PRO A 615 -29.34 -19.00 0.90
C PRO A 615 -28.21 -17.95 0.84
N HIS A 616 -27.95 -17.36 -0.34
CA HIS A 616 -26.88 -16.39 -0.57
C HIS A 616 -27.33 -15.17 -1.39
N LEU A 617 -28.64 -14.86 -1.39
CA LEU A 617 -29.23 -13.79 -2.21
C LEU A 617 -28.63 -12.40 -1.96
N ALA A 618 -28.17 -12.13 -0.72
CA ALA A 618 -27.59 -10.84 -0.35
C ALA A 618 -26.08 -10.70 -0.65
N ARG A 619 -25.42 -11.73 -1.21
CA ARG A 619 -23.98 -11.65 -1.54
C ARG A 619 -23.76 -10.87 -2.83
N CYS A 620 -22.61 -10.19 -2.95
CA CYS A 620 -22.29 -9.40 -4.15
C CYS A 620 -22.38 -10.20 -5.45
N GLY A 621 -21.93 -11.46 -5.44
CA GLY A 621 -21.96 -12.36 -6.61
C GLY A 621 -23.36 -12.81 -7.04
N ALA A 622 -24.41 -12.58 -6.24
CA ALA A 622 -25.79 -12.83 -6.66
C ALA A 622 -26.29 -11.73 -7.62
N CYS A 623 -25.78 -10.50 -7.48
CA CYS A 623 -26.16 -9.36 -8.32
C CYS A 623 -25.15 -9.12 -9.45
N HIS A 624 -23.86 -9.32 -9.19
CA HIS A 624 -22.80 -9.08 -10.16
C HIS A 624 -22.34 -10.38 -10.85
N GLN A 625 -23.20 -10.95 -11.69
CA GLN A 625 -22.97 -12.25 -12.35
C GLN A 625 -22.28 -12.18 -13.72
N GLY A 626 -21.76 -11.01 -14.14
CA GLY A 626 -21.20 -10.77 -15.48
C GLY A 626 -19.70 -10.42 -15.51
N PHE A 627 -18.90 -10.92 -14.55
CA PHE A 627 -17.48 -10.60 -14.43
C PHE A 627 -16.53 -11.46 -15.26
N GLU A 628 -17.03 -12.40 -16.07
CA GLU A 628 -16.15 -13.14 -16.96
C GLU A 628 -15.62 -12.22 -18.06
N GLU A 629 -14.30 -12.19 -18.22
CA GLU A 629 -13.56 -11.35 -19.18
C GLU A 629 -14.05 -11.51 -20.64
N SER A 630 -14.61 -12.69 -20.94
CA SER A 630 -15.27 -13.02 -22.22
C SER A 630 -16.54 -12.20 -22.50
N MET A 631 -17.24 -11.71 -21.46
CA MET A 631 -18.42 -10.84 -21.58
C MET A 631 -18.08 -9.35 -21.59
N LEU A 632 -16.89 -8.95 -21.16
CA LEU A 632 -16.45 -7.55 -21.21
C LEU A 632 -16.09 -7.11 -22.65
N THR A 633 -15.53 -8.03 -23.43
CA THR A 633 -15.23 -7.79 -24.86
C THR A 633 -16.46 -7.77 -25.76
N SER A 634 -17.66 -8.12 -25.28
CA SER A 634 -18.91 -8.01 -26.05
C SER A 634 -19.64 -6.68 -25.89
N LEU A 635 -19.13 -5.79 -25.02
CA LEU A 635 -19.72 -4.47 -24.73
C LEU A 635 -18.96 -3.30 -25.36
N GLU A 636 -17.92 -3.58 -26.16
CA GLU A 636 -17.24 -2.56 -26.96
C GLU A 636 -18.22 -1.96 -27.99
N PRO A 637 -18.34 -0.63 -28.08
CA PRO A 637 -19.22 0.00 -29.04
C PRO A 637 -18.60 -0.08 -30.43
N TYR A 638 -19.10 -1.00 -31.26
CA TYR A 638 -18.74 -1.22 -32.67
C TYR A 638 -17.29 -1.69 -32.91
N PRO A 639 -17.05 -2.60 -33.87
CA PRO A 639 -15.70 -2.79 -34.39
C PRO A 639 -15.22 -1.45 -34.93
N GLN A 640 -14.08 -0.95 -34.43
CA GLN A 640 -13.34 0.02 -35.21
C GLN A 640 -12.93 -0.72 -36.48
N GLU A 641 -13.60 -0.41 -37.60
CA GLU A 641 -12.99 -0.67 -38.90
C GLU A 641 -11.60 -0.05 -38.81
N GLU A 642 -10.57 -0.90 -38.89
CA GLU A 642 -9.22 -0.47 -39.20
C GLU A 642 -9.38 0.48 -40.38
N SER A 643 -9.08 1.76 -40.17
CA SER A 643 -8.98 2.71 -41.26
C SER A 643 -7.83 2.23 -42.14
N GLY A 644 -8.16 1.36 -43.09
CA GLY A 644 -7.30 0.91 -44.14
C GLY A 644 -6.75 2.13 -44.84
N ALA A 645 -5.43 2.14 -44.96
CA ALA A 645 -4.71 3.09 -45.76
C ALA A 645 -5.33 3.18 -47.16
N LEU A 646 -5.75 4.40 -47.53
CA LEU A 646 -5.65 4.96 -48.87
C LEU A 646 -5.15 6.39 -48.76
#